data_AF-A0A2S0K2V9-F1
#
_entry.id   AF-A0A2S0K2V9-F1
#
_cell.length_a   1.000
_cell.length_b   1.000
_cell.length_c   1.000
_cell.angle_alpha   90.00
_cell.angle_beta   90.00
_cell.angle_gamma   90.00
#
_symmetry.space_group_name_H-M   'P 1'
#
loop_
_entity.id
_entity.type
_entity.pdbx_description
1 polymer ?
#
loop_
_entity_poly.entity_id
_entity_poly.type
_entity_poly.pdbx_seq_one_letter_code
_entity_poly.pdbx_strand_id
1 'polypeptide(L)'
;MSTTGLFLNNQIKNLDPVTFEVLKNGFVNLVDQMAEQMLRTCYSFVIYNRDFSCALCDAQGNTVMQGTQDISVHVGTLHLTAKAILEDFANDIHPGDVFLVNDPYRGGTHFSDVRVILPVFHGDKLIALMQTNGHWADVGGSNPGSFDITAKEHYGEGLRIPPVRIYSKGQYLADVVNIIVMNMRIPEERIGDLRSQVEAAKIGEKQLNEMINKYGIDTVLLAFEEVQNYVERLTSAKIKALPKGQWETVDYIDMDPELGDGLIPVHVKMTIREDEIFYDLSGSHPAISCFLNAGFGSALSGIYAGTKTFFPEIPLNSGFYRVVKIHLPENTVVNAPSPIAVSGYCSGSFEKIMNACFELWSNIMPERAIACSFNLEYLLIGGYDQRQNNNGYFMWYDWMAGGHGGRVDRDGANTTSPVFGVGLSVQPCEGQERLSPVLTTKHEIITDSAGPGKYRGGCGVEKGGLLTDINNTVMSYCCDRSRSITWGIMGGLPSIAQGAILNPNQAGEEFLGTIFSNVALKKGDSFTRPSAGGGGLGDPLERDVNAVLEDVIDEYVSLERAKLDYGVVIREIDRDIDAFEIDMAATVKERAYIRKNRQQWLETDPYEVERMYNTGEINQMDVVRRYGVIMDYKTNQVLPISTKQYRTSMKKRSLAYWM
;
A
#
# COMPACT_ATOMS: atom_id res chain seq x y z
N MET A 1 53.48 -19.89 45.29
CA MET A 1 53.38 -18.45 45.65
C MET A 1 53.64 -17.67 44.39
N SER A 2 52.79 -16.81 43.84
CA SER A 2 51.42 -16.33 44.07
C SER A 2 51.16 -15.51 42.79
N THR A 3 50.14 -15.82 41.96
CA THR A 3 48.91 -15.01 41.80
C THR A 3 49.20 -13.50 41.69
N THR A 4 48.77 -12.76 40.66
CA THR A 4 47.41 -12.54 40.10
C THR A 4 47.56 -11.32 39.15
N GLY A 5 46.79 -11.05 38.10
CA GLY A 5 45.50 -11.54 37.62
C GLY A 5 44.90 -10.45 36.72
N LEU A 6 44.24 -10.88 35.63
CA LEU A 6 43.17 -10.23 34.86
C LEU A 6 43.10 -8.67 34.81
N PHE A 7 43.35 -8.12 33.61
CA PHE A 7 42.52 -7.04 33.06
C PHE A 7 41.81 -7.55 31.79
N LEU A 8 41.06 -8.63 31.94
CA LEU A 8 40.06 -9.11 30.99
C LEU A 8 38.77 -9.30 31.81
N ASN A 9 38.07 -8.20 32.06
CA ASN A 9 36.65 -8.14 32.41
C ASN A 9 36.30 -6.70 32.74
N ASN A 10 35.92 -5.95 31.71
CA ASN A 10 34.75 -5.10 31.84
C ASN A 10 33.87 -5.43 30.65
N GLN A 11 32.77 -6.10 30.93
CA GLN A 11 31.63 -6.25 30.03
C GLN A 11 31.37 -4.87 29.41
N ILE A 12 31.56 -4.72 28.10
CA ILE A 12 31.02 -3.56 27.39
C ILE A 12 29.51 -3.73 27.47
N LYS A 13 28.89 -3.27 28.57
CA LYS A 13 27.43 -3.30 28.73
C LYS A 13 26.77 -2.22 27.89
N ASN A 14 27.50 -1.14 27.58
CA ASN A 14 27.01 -0.01 26.82
C ASN A 14 28.06 0.36 25.76
N LEU A 15 27.62 0.52 24.51
CA LEU A 15 28.40 1.18 23.46
C LEU A 15 28.54 2.66 23.80
N ASP A 16 29.70 3.25 23.50
CA ASP A 16 29.79 4.70 23.54
C ASP A 16 28.89 5.31 22.43
N PRO A 17 28.34 6.52 22.63
CA PRO A 17 27.39 7.11 21.69
C PRO A 17 27.94 7.32 20.28
N VAL A 18 29.24 7.54 20.13
CA VAL A 18 29.86 7.76 18.82
C VAL A 18 29.92 6.44 18.05
N THR A 19 30.43 5.37 18.67
CA THR A 19 30.48 4.04 18.05
C THR A 19 29.07 3.53 17.72
N PHE A 20 28.10 3.74 18.62
CA PHE A 20 26.69 3.40 18.35
C PHE A 20 26.15 4.10 17.10
N GLU A 21 26.30 5.43 17.02
CA GLU A 21 25.81 6.19 15.86
C GLU A 21 26.54 5.78 14.56
N VAL A 22 27.84 5.52 14.62
CA VAL A 22 28.61 5.05 13.45
C VAL A 22 28.12 3.68 12.98
N LEU A 23 27.91 2.72 13.88
CA LEU A 23 27.44 1.38 13.52
C LEU A 23 25.99 1.39 13.05
N LYS A 24 25.10 2.14 13.72
CA LYS A 24 23.70 2.30 13.30
C LYS A 24 23.61 2.83 11.87
N ASN A 25 24.35 3.89 11.54
CA ASN A 25 24.39 4.43 10.17
C ASN A 25 25.11 3.47 9.20
N GLY A 26 26.09 2.70 9.68
CA GLY A 26 26.70 1.62 8.92
C GLY A 26 25.67 0.58 8.49
N PHE A 27 24.80 0.13 9.41
CA PHE A 27 23.75 -0.84 9.09
C PHE A 27 22.73 -0.29 8.09
N VAL A 28 22.37 0.99 8.17
CA VAL A 28 21.54 1.65 7.15
C VAL A 28 22.23 1.57 5.79
N ASN A 29 23.49 2.00 5.72
CA ASN A 29 24.25 2.00 4.47
C ASN A 29 24.42 0.59 3.88
N LEU A 30 24.61 -0.42 4.73
CA LEU A 30 24.68 -1.83 4.33
C LEU A 30 23.41 -2.24 3.59
N VAL A 31 22.25 -1.97 4.17
CA VAL A 31 20.96 -2.37 3.57
C VAL A 31 20.66 -1.53 2.32
N ASP A 32 20.98 -0.23 2.33
CA ASP A 32 20.79 0.63 1.15
C ASP A 32 21.71 0.22 -0.01
N GLN A 33 22.91 -0.29 0.25
CA GLN A 33 23.77 -0.87 -0.79
C GLN A 33 23.22 -2.21 -1.32
N MET A 34 22.57 -3.03 -0.48
CA MET A 34 21.85 -4.22 -0.98
C MET A 34 20.73 -3.80 -1.94
N ALA A 35 19.94 -2.78 -1.55
CA ALA A 35 18.86 -2.23 -2.37
C ALA A 35 19.37 -1.69 -3.71
N GLU A 36 20.46 -0.92 -3.69
CA GLU A 36 21.08 -0.37 -4.90
C GLU A 36 21.61 -1.47 -5.82
N GLN A 37 22.23 -2.52 -5.26
CA GLN A 37 22.67 -3.67 -6.03
C GLN A 37 21.48 -4.32 -6.75
N MET A 38 20.40 -4.57 -6.01
CA MET A 38 19.21 -5.23 -6.56
C MET A 38 18.55 -4.40 -7.68
N LEU A 39 18.42 -3.09 -7.49
CA LEU A 39 17.87 -2.18 -8.50
C LEU A 39 18.68 -2.17 -9.81
N ARG A 40 20.01 -2.32 -9.71
CA ARG A 40 20.90 -2.33 -10.89
C ARG A 40 20.96 -3.67 -11.60
N THR A 41 20.62 -4.77 -10.92
CA THR A 41 20.76 -6.13 -11.46
C THR A 41 19.44 -6.88 -11.65
N CYS A 42 18.30 -6.30 -11.28
CA CYS A 42 16.98 -6.89 -11.52
C CYS A 42 16.65 -6.99 -13.00
N TYR A 43 15.74 -7.90 -13.32
CA TYR A 43 15.28 -8.19 -14.67
C TYR A 43 13.85 -7.70 -14.86
N SER A 44 12.97 -7.93 -13.89
CA SER A 44 11.58 -7.49 -14.01
C SER A 44 11.44 -5.99 -13.90
N PHE A 45 10.51 -5.47 -14.68
CA PHE A 45 10.13 -4.07 -14.62
C PHE A 45 9.49 -3.70 -13.27
N VAL A 46 8.92 -4.67 -12.57
CA VAL A 46 8.32 -4.47 -11.24
C VAL A 46 9.40 -4.12 -10.21
N ILE A 47 10.45 -4.93 -10.09
CA ILE A 47 11.57 -4.65 -9.17
C ILE A 47 12.34 -3.40 -9.63
N TYR A 48 12.49 -3.17 -10.94
CA TYR A 48 13.10 -1.95 -11.47
C TYR A 48 12.39 -0.67 -11.01
N ASN A 49 11.06 -0.74 -10.81
CA ASN A 49 10.25 0.36 -10.28
C ASN A 49 10.06 0.28 -8.75
N ARG A 50 11.01 -0.36 -8.06
CA ARG A 50 11.19 -0.37 -6.60
C ARG A 50 10.16 -1.14 -5.79
N ASP A 51 9.47 -2.12 -6.38
CA ASP A 51 8.63 -3.04 -5.61
C ASP A 51 9.48 -4.16 -4.96
N PHE A 52 10.28 -3.74 -3.97
CA PHE A 52 11.24 -4.60 -3.28
C PHE A 52 11.63 -4.04 -1.91
N SER A 53 12.29 -4.86 -1.08
CA SER A 53 12.88 -4.40 0.18
C SER A 53 14.10 -5.22 0.59
N CYS A 54 14.93 -4.68 1.47
CA CYS A 54 16.12 -5.34 2.00
C CYS A 54 16.16 -5.23 3.53
N ALA A 55 16.71 -6.24 4.19
CA ALA A 55 16.84 -6.22 5.64
C ALA A 55 18.08 -6.92 6.15
N LEU A 56 18.57 -6.41 7.28
CA LEU A 56 19.49 -7.07 8.18
C LEU A 56 18.71 -7.56 9.40
N CYS A 57 18.72 -8.87 9.61
CA CYS A 57 18.17 -9.50 10.80
C CYS A 57 19.28 -10.11 11.66
N ASP A 58 19.08 -10.14 12.98
CA ASP A 58 19.99 -10.83 13.90
C ASP A 58 19.85 -12.37 13.78
N ALA A 59 20.69 -13.11 14.51
CA ALA A 59 20.67 -14.57 14.52
C ALA A 59 19.36 -15.19 15.07
N GLN A 60 18.45 -14.40 15.64
CA GLN A 60 17.12 -14.83 16.10
C GLN A 60 16.02 -14.40 15.11
N GLY A 61 16.40 -13.83 13.96
CA GLY A 61 15.48 -13.35 12.94
C GLY A 61 14.76 -12.05 13.34
N ASN A 62 15.21 -11.32 14.36
CA ASN A 62 14.66 -9.99 14.63
C ASN A 62 15.30 -8.98 13.68
N THR A 63 14.49 -8.10 13.11
CA THR A 63 14.96 -7.05 12.22
C THR A 63 15.80 -6.05 13.01
N VAL A 64 17.05 -5.87 12.60
CA VAL A 64 17.98 -4.85 13.12
C VAL A 64 17.82 -3.57 12.31
N MET A 65 17.81 -3.69 10.98
CA MET A 65 17.71 -2.57 10.05
C MET A 65 16.98 -2.96 8.76
N GLN A 66 16.31 -2.00 8.15
CA GLN A 66 15.62 -2.08 6.86
C GLN A 66 16.08 -0.93 5.95
N GLY A 67 15.90 -1.08 4.63
CA GLY A 67 16.28 -0.07 3.66
C GLY A 67 15.48 1.23 3.79
N THR A 68 16.13 2.35 3.49
CA THR A 68 15.55 3.70 3.64
C THR A 68 14.39 3.97 2.67
N GLN A 69 14.38 3.28 1.54
CA GLN A 69 13.43 3.44 0.43
C GLN A 69 12.62 2.16 0.19
N ASP A 70 12.52 1.31 1.21
CA ASP A 70 11.75 0.08 1.16
C ASP A 70 10.25 0.35 1.26
N ILE A 71 9.44 -0.60 0.81
CA ILE A 71 7.99 -0.48 0.84
C ILE A 71 7.42 -0.79 2.23
N SER A 72 6.37 -0.05 2.61
CA SER A 72 5.84 -0.04 3.97
C SER A 72 5.19 -1.36 4.39
N VAL A 73 4.75 -2.16 3.43
CA VAL A 73 4.14 -3.48 3.69
C VAL A 73 5.14 -4.57 4.11
N HIS A 74 6.42 -4.44 3.75
CA HIS A 74 7.43 -5.43 4.11
C HIS A 74 7.90 -5.28 5.55
N VAL A 75 7.86 -4.06 6.07
CA VAL A 75 8.25 -3.67 7.43
C VAL A 75 7.90 -4.73 8.47
N GLY A 76 6.60 -5.04 8.58
CA GLY A 76 6.05 -5.88 9.63
C GLY A 76 6.22 -7.37 9.40
N THR A 77 6.84 -7.78 8.30
CA THR A 77 6.86 -9.19 7.87
C THR A 77 8.26 -9.76 7.72
N LEU A 78 9.29 -8.93 7.52
CA LEU A 78 10.68 -9.40 7.30
C LEU A 78 11.13 -10.36 8.42
N HIS A 79 10.95 -9.96 9.68
CA HIS A 79 11.28 -10.80 10.84
C HIS A 79 10.52 -12.12 10.92
N LEU A 80 9.27 -12.18 10.43
CA LEU A 80 8.47 -13.40 10.46
C LEU A 80 9.05 -14.44 9.51
N THR A 81 9.38 -14.04 8.28
CA THR A 81 9.98 -14.96 7.31
C THR A 81 11.41 -15.37 7.66
N ALA A 82 12.18 -14.50 8.30
CA ALA A 82 13.48 -14.86 8.85
C ALA A 82 13.35 -15.95 9.92
N LYS A 83 12.37 -15.80 10.83
CA LYS A 83 12.05 -16.82 11.84
C LYS A 83 11.51 -18.11 11.23
N ALA A 84 10.72 -18.04 10.17
CA ALA A 84 10.24 -19.24 9.47
C ALA A 84 11.39 -20.11 8.93
N ILE A 85 12.46 -19.50 8.40
CA ILE A 85 13.67 -20.25 7.99
C ILE A 85 14.34 -20.92 9.21
N LEU A 86 14.51 -20.17 10.30
CA LEU A 86 15.13 -20.70 11.53
C LEU A 86 14.32 -21.85 12.14
N GLU A 87 12.99 -21.77 12.08
CA GLU A 87 12.09 -22.82 12.56
C GLU A 87 12.18 -24.10 11.73
N ASP A 88 12.15 -23.99 10.40
CA ASP A 88 12.05 -25.15 9.51
C ASP A 88 13.40 -25.88 9.36
N PHE A 89 14.52 -25.16 9.37
CA PHE A 89 15.85 -25.74 9.21
C PHE A 89 16.60 -25.94 10.53
N ALA A 90 16.26 -25.19 11.58
CA ALA A 90 16.88 -25.28 12.91
C ALA A 90 18.42 -25.35 12.85
N ASN A 91 19.02 -26.52 13.15
CA ASN A 91 20.47 -26.72 13.16
C ASN A 91 21.05 -27.10 11.78
N ASP A 92 20.21 -27.28 10.74
CA ASP A 92 20.62 -27.58 9.37
C ASP A 92 20.76 -26.28 8.53
N ILE A 93 21.53 -25.33 9.05
CA ILE A 93 21.85 -24.08 8.38
C ILE A 93 23.38 -23.95 8.35
N HIS A 94 23.95 -23.85 7.15
CA HIS A 94 25.41 -23.86 6.96
C HIS A 94 25.91 -22.62 6.23
N PRO A 95 27.18 -22.24 6.38
CA PRO A 95 27.79 -21.18 5.57
C PRO A 95 27.61 -21.45 4.07
N GLY A 96 27.17 -20.42 3.34
CA GLY A 96 26.89 -20.50 1.91
C GLY A 96 25.53 -21.11 1.54
N ASP A 97 24.70 -21.47 2.52
CA ASP A 97 23.29 -21.76 2.25
C ASP A 97 22.54 -20.48 1.87
N VAL A 98 21.51 -20.62 1.04
CA VAL A 98 20.56 -19.54 0.74
C VAL A 98 19.17 -20.14 0.63
N PHE A 99 18.18 -19.47 1.20
CA PHE A 99 16.80 -19.92 1.26
C PHE A 99 15.86 -19.00 0.49
N LEU A 100 14.73 -19.56 0.07
CA LEU A 100 13.63 -18.89 -0.63
C LEU A 100 12.32 -19.13 0.12
N VAL A 101 11.45 -18.12 0.18
CA VAL A 101 10.09 -18.24 0.74
C VAL A 101 9.17 -17.15 0.16
N ASN A 102 7.92 -17.49 -0.13
CA ASN A 102 6.87 -16.51 -0.47
C ASN A 102 5.55 -16.77 0.30
N ASP A 103 5.55 -17.72 1.23
CA ASP A 103 4.35 -18.23 1.88
C ASP A 103 3.70 -17.17 2.81
N PRO A 104 2.51 -16.63 2.47
CA PRO A 104 1.83 -15.63 3.30
C PRO A 104 1.40 -16.18 4.66
N TYR A 105 1.19 -17.49 4.77
CA TYR A 105 0.80 -18.15 6.02
C TYR A 105 2.00 -18.47 6.92
N ARG A 106 3.24 -18.27 6.43
CA ARG A 106 4.48 -18.34 7.23
C ARG A 106 5.04 -16.93 7.49
N GLY A 107 4.19 -15.90 7.42
CA GLY A 107 4.55 -14.51 7.72
C GLY A 107 4.99 -13.69 6.52
N GLY A 108 4.83 -14.21 5.29
CA GLY A 108 4.86 -13.42 4.08
C GLY A 108 3.67 -12.46 3.95
N THR A 109 3.62 -11.75 2.84
CA THR A 109 2.60 -10.76 2.49
C THR A 109 1.59 -11.37 1.51
N HIS A 110 2.06 -11.75 0.32
CA HIS A 110 1.36 -12.61 -0.65
C HIS A 110 2.36 -13.38 -1.51
N PHE A 111 1.88 -14.22 -2.44
CA PHE A 111 2.73 -15.11 -3.23
C PHE A 111 3.70 -14.41 -4.17
N SER A 112 3.36 -13.22 -4.69
CA SER A 112 4.27 -12.48 -5.57
C SER A 112 5.47 -11.88 -4.84
N ASP A 113 5.39 -11.68 -3.53
CA ASP A 113 6.51 -11.17 -2.73
C ASP A 113 7.46 -12.31 -2.34
N VAL A 114 8.44 -12.58 -3.20
CA VAL A 114 9.39 -13.69 -3.06
C VAL A 114 10.65 -13.22 -2.36
N ARG A 115 11.01 -13.91 -1.26
CA ARG A 115 12.10 -13.52 -0.38
C ARG A 115 13.26 -14.49 -0.44
N VAL A 116 14.46 -13.92 -0.59
CA VAL A 116 15.73 -14.60 -0.42
C VAL A 116 16.29 -14.30 0.97
N ILE A 117 16.73 -15.34 1.68
CA ILE A 117 17.36 -15.25 3.00
C ILE A 117 18.73 -15.93 2.95
N LEU A 118 19.78 -15.16 3.22
CA LEU A 118 21.17 -15.61 3.27
C LEU A 118 21.67 -15.54 4.73
N PRO A 119 21.95 -16.68 5.38
CA PRO A 119 22.54 -16.71 6.70
C PRO A 119 24.04 -16.35 6.69
N VAL A 120 24.44 -15.47 7.60
CA VAL A 120 25.82 -14.98 7.71
C VAL A 120 26.48 -15.57 8.95
N PHE A 121 27.70 -16.09 8.77
CA PHE A 121 28.46 -16.78 9.82
C PHE A 121 29.74 -16.03 10.19
N HIS A 122 30.14 -16.14 11.46
CA HIS A 122 31.48 -15.81 11.93
C HIS A 122 32.09 -17.06 12.60
N GLY A 123 33.03 -17.70 11.91
CA GLY A 123 33.41 -19.08 12.23
C GLY A 123 32.22 -20.02 12.04
N ASP A 124 31.93 -20.85 13.05
CA ASP A 124 30.79 -21.79 13.03
C ASP A 124 29.50 -21.20 13.62
N LYS A 125 29.51 -19.91 13.99
CA LYS A 125 28.36 -19.26 14.65
C LYS A 125 27.55 -18.46 13.64
N LEU A 126 26.25 -18.76 13.53
CA LEU A 126 25.27 -17.91 12.86
C LEU A 126 25.15 -16.58 13.61
N ILE A 127 25.36 -15.46 12.92
CA ILE A 127 25.36 -14.12 13.54
C ILE A 127 24.27 -13.21 12.97
N ALA A 128 23.83 -13.43 11.73
CA ALA A 128 22.83 -12.60 11.07
C ALA A 128 22.12 -13.36 9.95
N LEU A 129 21.01 -12.81 9.49
CA LEU A 129 20.32 -13.19 8.26
C LEU A 129 20.20 -11.94 7.38
N MET A 130 20.75 -12.00 6.17
CA MET A 130 20.52 -10.98 5.13
C MET A 130 19.28 -11.37 4.35
N GLN A 131 18.39 -10.41 4.14
CA GLN A 131 17.12 -10.65 3.47
C GLN A 131 16.91 -9.68 2.31
N THR A 132 16.45 -10.19 1.18
CA THR A 132 15.99 -9.40 0.04
C THR A 132 14.62 -9.90 -0.40
N ASN A 133 13.64 -9.00 -0.46
CA ASN A 133 12.30 -9.28 -0.96
C ASN A 133 12.15 -8.61 -2.32
N GLY A 134 11.61 -9.32 -3.31
CA GLY A 134 11.30 -8.78 -4.63
C GLY A 134 9.94 -9.24 -5.08
N HIS A 135 9.12 -8.31 -5.58
CA HIS A 135 7.83 -8.65 -6.13
C HIS A 135 7.98 -9.23 -7.54
N TRP A 136 7.68 -10.52 -7.68
CA TRP A 136 7.70 -11.22 -8.95
C TRP A 136 6.36 -11.03 -9.64
N ALA A 137 6.38 -10.46 -10.85
CA ALA A 137 5.18 -10.08 -11.59
C ALA A 137 4.24 -11.28 -11.87
N ASP A 138 4.75 -12.51 -11.86
CA ASP A 138 3.93 -13.71 -11.98
C ASP A 138 4.58 -14.89 -11.23
N VAL A 139 3.77 -15.61 -10.47
CA VAL A 139 4.17 -16.79 -9.69
C VAL A 139 3.34 -18.03 -10.04
N GLY A 140 2.75 -18.07 -11.23
CA GLY A 140 2.05 -19.25 -11.74
C GLY A 140 0.58 -19.37 -11.36
N GLY A 141 -0.07 -18.27 -10.93
CA GLY A 141 -1.51 -18.28 -10.66
C GLY A 141 -2.35 -18.54 -11.90
N SER A 142 -3.64 -18.82 -11.71
CA SER A 142 -4.59 -19.15 -12.79
C SER A 142 -4.64 -18.08 -13.88
N ASN A 143 -4.42 -16.82 -13.51
CA ASN A 143 -4.42 -15.68 -14.42
C ASN A 143 -3.03 -15.05 -14.55
N PRO A 144 -2.72 -14.42 -15.69
CA PRO A 144 -1.48 -13.68 -15.86
C PRO A 144 -1.36 -12.59 -14.79
N GLY A 145 -0.20 -12.53 -14.12
CA GLY A 145 0.00 -11.61 -13.02
C GLY A 145 -0.30 -12.23 -11.65
N SER A 146 -0.85 -13.44 -11.62
CA SER A 146 -1.20 -14.19 -10.40
C SER A 146 -2.27 -13.54 -9.52
N PHE A 147 -3.04 -12.61 -10.10
CA PHE A 147 -4.19 -11.97 -9.47
C PHE A 147 -5.48 -12.48 -10.10
N ASP A 148 -6.15 -13.38 -9.39
CA ASP A 148 -7.45 -13.93 -9.75
C ASP A 148 -8.49 -13.59 -8.68
N ILE A 149 -9.38 -12.65 -8.98
CA ILE A 149 -10.46 -12.27 -8.04
C ILE A 149 -11.41 -13.44 -7.76
N THR A 150 -11.49 -14.42 -8.67
CA THR A 150 -12.35 -15.58 -8.53
C THR A 150 -11.73 -16.69 -7.69
N ALA A 151 -10.45 -16.55 -7.30
CA ALA A 151 -9.79 -17.46 -6.40
C ALA A 151 -10.44 -17.40 -5.00
N LYS A 152 -10.99 -18.53 -4.58
CA LYS A 152 -11.48 -18.75 -3.20
C LYS A 152 -10.39 -19.35 -2.31
N GLU A 153 -9.53 -20.16 -2.93
CA GLU A 153 -8.41 -20.82 -2.29
C GLU A 153 -7.11 -20.40 -2.97
N HIS A 154 -6.03 -20.33 -2.19
CA HIS A 154 -4.72 -19.90 -2.66
C HIS A 154 -4.12 -20.76 -3.78
N TYR A 155 -4.64 -21.96 -4.02
CA TYR A 155 -4.20 -22.81 -5.13
C TYR A 155 -4.37 -22.15 -6.50
N GLY A 156 -5.34 -21.22 -6.65
CA GLY A 156 -5.50 -20.41 -7.87
C GLY A 156 -4.59 -19.18 -7.93
N GLU A 157 -3.95 -18.81 -6.83
CA GLU A 157 -3.15 -17.60 -6.69
C GLU A 157 -1.68 -17.78 -7.08
N GLY A 158 -1.22 -19.02 -7.20
CA GLY A 158 0.11 -19.36 -7.70
C GLY A 158 0.87 -20.32 -6.81
N LEU A 159 2.16 -20.47 -7.13
CA LEU A 159 3.02 -21.40 -6.43
C LEU A 159 3.35 -20.89 -5.02
N ARG A 160 2.88 -21.64 -4.02
CA ARG A 160 3.30 -21.48 -2.63
C ARG A 160 4.67 -22.12 -2.41
N ILE A 161 5.63 -21.30 -2.04
CA ILE A 161 7.02 -21.64 -1.74
C ILE A 161 7.20 -21.54 -0.22
N PRO A 162 7.16 -22.68 0.51
CA PRO A 162 7.58 -22.69 1.91
C PRO A 162 9.09 -22.44 2.00
N PRO A 163 9.66 -22.22 3.20
CA PRO A 163 11.10 -22.21 3.42
C PRO A 163 11.81 -23.35 2.67
N VAL A 164 12.55 -23.01 1.62
CA VAL A 164 13.26 -23.99 0.78
C VAL A 164 14.68 -23.52 0.52
N ARG A 165 15.63 -24.45 0.55
CA ARG A 165 17.04 -24.17 0.24
C ARG A 165 17.22 -24.10 -1.28
N ILE A 166 17.86 -23.03 -1.77
CA ILE A 166 18.18 -22.80 -3.19
C ILE A 166 19.69 -22.76 -3.46
N TYR A 167 20.51 -22.55 -2.42
CA TYR A 167 21.94 -22.85 -2.43
C TYR A 167 22.25 -23.72 -1.21
N SER A 168 23.04 -24.78 -1.42
CA SER A 168 23.55 -25.64 -0.34
C SER A 168 25.06 -25.54 -0.28
N LYS A 169 25.59 -24.95 0.80
CA LYS A 169 27.04 -24.78 1.03
C LYS A 169 27.75 -24.17 -0.18
N GLY A 170 27.15 -23.13 -0.75
CA GLY A 170 27.65 -22.40 -1.93
C GLY A 170 27.32 -23.05 -3.27
N GLN A 171 26.71 -24.23 -3.31
CA GLN A 171 26.30 -24.91 -4.55
C GLN A 171 24.87 -24.53 -4.91
N TYR A 172 24.66 -24.02 -6.12
CA TYR A 172 23.34 -23.67 -6.64
C TYR A 172 22.49 -24.92 -6.92
N LEU A 173 21.30 -24.99 -6.32
CA LEU A 173 20.37 -26.11 -6.48
C LEU A 173 19.46 -25.87 -7.69
N ALA A 174 20.03 -26.07 -8.88
CA ALA A 174 19.36 -25.78 -10.14
C ALA A 174 18.07 -26.60 -10.34
N ASP A 175 18.04 -27.84 -9.88
CA ASP A 175 16.86 -28.71 -9.92
C ASP A 175 15.69 -28.16 -9.09
N VAL A 176 15.97 -27.69 -7.87
CA VAL A 176 14.96 -27.05 -7.00
C VAL A 176 14.42 -25.78 -7.65
N VAL A 177 15.31 -24.89 -8.10
CA VAL A 177 14.88 -23.62 -8.71
C VAL A 177 14.13 -23.86 -10.01
N ASN A 178 14.56 -24.82 -10.84
CA ASN A 178 13.88 -25.14 -12.09
C ASN A 178 12.45 -25.64 -11.84
N ILE A 179 12.21 -26.49 -10.83
CA ILE A 179 10.85 -26.92 -10.48
C ILE A 179 9.99 -25.73 -10.09
N ILE A 180 10.53 -24.75 -9.36
CA ILE A 180 9.80 -23.55 -8.93
C ILE A 180 9.43 -22.69 -10.14
N VAL A 181 10.43 -22.23 -10.90
CA VAL A 181 10.22 -21.23 -11.96
C VAL A 181 9.52 -21.79 -13.19
N MET A 182 9.60 -23.09 -13.48
CA MET A 182 8.90 -23.71 -14.61
C MET A 182 7.37 -23.78 -14.43
N ASN A 183 6.88 -23.47 -13.23
CA ASN A 183 5.45 -23.30 -12.96
C ASN A 183 4.99 -21.83 -13.12
N MET A 184 5.87 -20.93 -13.57
CA MET A 184 5.60 -19.49 -13.67
C MET A 184 5.68 -19.00 -15.11
N ARG A 185 5.02 -17.87 -15.40
CA ARG A 185 5.17 -17.18 -16.69
C ARG A 185 6.50 -16.40 -16.70
N ILE A 186 7.18 -16.40 -17.85
CA ILE A 186 8.48 -15.71 -18.06
C ILE A 186 9.56 -16.22 -17.07
N PRO A 187 9.86 -17.53 -17.04
CA PRO A 187 10.76 -18.13 -16.05
C PRO A 187 12.18 -17.55 -16.05
N GLU A 188 12.69 -17.12 -17.21
CA GLU A 188 13.99 -16.47 -17.35
C GLU A 188 14.10 -15.15 -16.56
N GLU A 189 13.01 -14.39 -16.50
CA GLU A 189 12.93 -13.16 -15.69
C GLU A 189 12.98 -13.52 -14.19
N ARG A 190 12.26 -14.57 -13.77
CA ARG A 190 12.26 -15.06 -12.38
C ARG A 190 13.63 -15.54 -11.93
N ILE A 191 14.34 -16.27 -12.80
CA ILE A 191 15.73 -16.69 -12.53
C ILE A 191 16.66 -15.47 -12.43
N GLY A 192 16.47 -14.46 -13.29
CA GLY A 192 17.21 -13.21 -13.25
C GLY A 192 17.02 -12.44 -11.94
N ASP A 193 15.78 -12.24 -11.53
CA ASP A 193 15.42 -11.57 -10.28
C ASP A 193 15.91 -12.35 -9.06
N LEU A 194 15.75 -13.67 -9.04
CA LEU A 194 16.28 -14.53 -7.99
C LEU A 194 17.80 -14.34 -7.81
N ARG A 195 18.55 -14.35 -8.91
CA ARG A 195 20.00 -14.13 -8.87
C ARG A 195 20.34 -12.73 -8.40
N SER A 196 19.61 -11.72 -8.86
CA SER A 196 19.76 -10.34 -8.39
C SER A 196 19.59 -10.24 -6.86
N GLN A 197 18.52 -10.85 -6.34
CA GLN A 197 18.24 -10.91 -4.90
C GLN A 197 19.36 -11.60 -4.10
N VAL A 198 19.90 -12.72 -4.59
CA VAL A 198 21.00 -13.46 -3.96
C VAL A 198 22.29 -12.63 -3.95
N GLU A 199 22.66 -12.00 -5.07
CA GLU A 199 23.86 -11.19 -5.15
C GLU A 199 23.75 -9.92 -4.28
N ALA A 200 22.57 -9.31 -4.20
CA ALA A 200 22.31 -8.23 -3.25
C ALA A 200 22.50 -8.68 -1.79
N ALA A 201 22.00 -9.87 -1.41
CA ALA A 201 22.21 -10.41 -0.06
C ALA A 201 23.71 -10.65 0.26
N LYS A 202 24.50 -11.10 -0.72
CA LYS A 202 25.96 -11.29 -0.58
C LYS A 202 26.71 -9.96 -0.38
N ILE A 203 26.25 -8.87 -1.00
CA ILE A 203 26.80 -7.54 -0.74
C ILE A 203 26.60 -7.15 0.74
N GLY A 204 25.43 -7.45 1.31
CA GLY A 204 25.16 -7.27 2.73
C GLY A 204 26.09 -8.10 3.62
N GLU A 205 26.26 -9.38 3.32
CA GLU A 205 27.20 -10.28 4.02
C GLU A 205 28.63 -9.73 4.01
N LYS A 206 29.12 -9.32 2.84
CA LYS A 206 30.46 -8.76 2.69
C LYS A 206 30.65 -7.52 3.56
N GLN A 207 29.73 -6.57 3.51
CA GLN A 207 29.82 -5.34 4.29
C GLN A 207 29.74 -5.58 5.80
N LEU A 208 28.89 -6.52 6.24
CA LEU A 208 28.84 -6.90 7.65
C LEU A 208 30.18 -7.45 8.12
N ASN A 209 30.80 -8.32 7.33
CA ASN A 209 32.13 -8.86 7.63
C ASN A 209 33.22 -7.76 7.66
N GLU A 210 33.16 -6.77 6.78
CA GLU A 210 34.06 -5.61 6.82
C GLU A 210 33.90 -4.79 8.11
N MET A 211 32.67 -4.59 8.58
CA MET A 211 32.40 -3.93 9.87
C MET A 211 32.93 -4.75 11.05
N ILE A 212 32.73 -6.08 11.03
CA ILE A 212 33.24 -6.99 12.07
C ILE A 212 34.77 -6.95 12.11
N ASN A 213 35.44 -6.96 10.95
CA ASN A 213 36.91 -6.87 10.88
C ASN A 213 37.43 -5.54 11.45
N LYS A 214 36.67 -4.46 11.33
CA LYS A 214 37.06 -3.13 11.80
C LYS A 214 36.77 -2.89 13.28
N TYR A 215 35.59 -3.30 13.76
CA TYR A 215 35.09 -2.96 15.11
C TYR A 215 35.08 -4.15 16.09
N GLY A 216 35.31 -5.37 15.60
CA GLY A 216 35.20 -6.60 16.37
C GLY A 216 33.77 -7.13 16.44
N ILE A 217 33.64 -8.46 16.49
CA ILE A 217 32.35 -9.16 16.48
C ILE A 217 31.46 -8.78 17.68
N ASP A 218 32.03 -8.74 18.89
CA ASP A 218 31.27 -8.44 20.11
C ASP A 218 30.66 -7.03 20.06
N THR A 219 31.40 -6.05 19.53
CA THR A 219 30.93 -4.67 19.35
C THR A 219 29.77 -4.60 18.35
N VAL A 220 29.87 -5.32 17.23
CA VAL A 220 28.83 -5.34 16.19
C VAL A 220 27.56 -6.03 16.70
N LEU A 221 27.68 -7.17 17.38
CA LEU A 221 26.52 -7.86 17.96
C LEU A 221 25.86 -7.05 19.07
N LEU A 222 26.65 -6.38 19.92
CA LEU A 222 26.11 -5.44 20.90
C LEU A 222 25.37 -4.28 20.22
N ALA A 223 25.84 -3.81 19.07
CA ALA A 223 25.17 -2.77 18.31
C ALA A 223 23.86 -3.26 17.68
N PHE A 224 23.76 -4.52 17.25
CA PHE A 224 22.49 -5.10 16.78
C PHE A 224 21.42 -5.03 17.86
N GLU A 225 21.77 -5.46 19.08
CA GLU A 225 20.87 -5.43 20.22
C GLU A 225 20.50 -3.98 20.59
N GLU A 226 21.50 -3.11 20.69
CA GLU A 226 21.31 -1.73 21.14
C GLU A 226 20.52 -0.89 20.13
N VAL A 227 20.64 -1.14 18.82
CA VAL A 227 19.80 -0.47 17.80
C VAL A 227 18.32 -0.81 17.97
N GLN A 228 18.00 -2.06 18.33
CA GLN A 228 16.61 -2.43 18.62
C GLN A 228 16.15 -1.86 19.98
N ASN A 229 16.98 -1.96 21.01
CA ASN A 229 16.66 -1.42 22.35
C ASN A 229 16.50 0.11 22.33
N TYR A 230 17.29 0.82 21.52
CA TYR A 230 17.15 2.25 21.31
C TYR A 230 15.79 2.62 20.73
N VAL A 231 15.32 1.90 19.70
CA VAL A 231 14.00 2.10 19.10
C VAL A 231 12.89 1.82 20.12
N GLU A 232 12.99 0.74 20.90
CA GLU A 232 12.03 0.42 21.95
C GLU A 232 11.92 1.54 22.98
N ARG A 233 13.06 2.03 23.50
CA ARG A 233 13.09 3.14 24.48
C ARG A 233 12.53 4.43 23.89
N LEU A 234 12.89 4.77 22.65
CA LEU A 234 12.40 5.97 21.98
C LEU A 234 10.88 5.90 21.76
N THR A 235 10.38 4.76 21.28
CA THR A 235 8.95 4.53 21.07
C THR A 235 8.19 4.60 22.39
N SER A 236 8.62 3.85 23.41
CA SER A 236 8.00 3.87 24.73
C SER A 236 7.94 5.28 25.33
N ALA A 237 9.01 6.07 25.20
CA ALA A 237 9.04 7.46 25.68
C ALA A 237 8.01 8.36 24.96
N LYS A 238 7.82 8.17 23.65
CA LYS A 238 6.80 8.89 22.87
C LYS A 238 5.39 8.47 23.29
N ILE A 239 5.15 7.18 23.48
CA ILE A 239 3.85 6.65 23.92
C ILE A 239 3.49 7.13 25.33
N LYS A 240 4.47 7.24 26.24
CA LYS A 240 4.28 7.80 27.59
C LYS A 240 3.72 9.22 27.59
N ALA A 241 4.12 10.05 26.64
CA ALA A 241 3.69 11.44 26.54
C ALA A 241 2.28 11.63 25.95
N LEU A 242 1.69 10.58 25.37
CA LEU A 242 0.39 10.64 24.72
C LEU A 242 -0.78 10.43 25.68
N PRO A 243 -1.99 10.92 25.34
CA PRO A 243 -3.18 10.65 26.14
C PRO A 243 -3.45 9.14 26.21
N LYS A 244 -3.83 8.68 27.41
CA LYS A 244 -4.21 7.29 27.65
C LYS A 244 -5.70 7.13 27.37
N GLY A 245 -6.08 6.04 26.72
CA GLY A 245 -7.47 5.86 26.32
C GLY A 245 -7.68 4.77 25.29
N GLN A 246 -8.92 4.71 24.79
CA GLN A 246 -9.35 3.80 23.75
C GLN A 246 -10.03 4.60 22.63
N TRP A 247 -9.69 4.25 21.40
CA TRP A 247 -10.29 4.82 20.19
C TRP A 247 -10.61 3.69 19.23
N GLU A 248 -11.65 3.85 18.44
CA GLU A 248 -12.03 2.86 17.45
C GLU A 248 -12.56 3.50 16.16
N THR A 249 -12.34 2.81 15.06
CA THR A 249 -12.92 3.16 13.79
C THR A 249 -13.15 1.94 12.91
N VAL A 250 -13.92 2.14 11.85
CA VAL A 250 -14.22 1.13 10.85
C VAL A 250 -13.94 1.73 9.48
N ASP A 251 -13.09 1.05 8.72
CA ASP A 251 -12.99 1.20 7.27
C ASP A 251 -13.66 -0.02 6.62
N TYR A 252 -13.94 0.05 5.33
CA TYR A 252 -14.61 -1.00 4.60
C TYR A 252 -13.91 -1.33 3.28
N ILE A 253 -13.93 -2.63 2.94
CA ILE A 253 -13.75 -3.12 1.57
C ILE A 253 -15.10 -3.00 0.84
N ASP A 254 -15.10 -2.72 -0.46
CA ASP A 254 -16.31 -2.40 -1.22
C ASP A 254 -17.40 -3.47 -1.15
N MET A 255 -17.01 -4.75 -1.30
CA MET A 255 -17.95 -5.88 -1.31
C MET A 255 -17.27 -7.24 -1.20
N ASP A 256 -18.07 -8.22 -0.80
CA ASP A 256 -17.85 -9.64 -1.14
C ASP A 256 -18.64 -9.95 -2.43
N PRO A 257 -17.99 -10.43 -3.52
CA PRO A 257 -18.65 -10.73 -4.78
C PRO A 257 -19.83 -11.72 -4.68
N GLU A 258 -19.84 -12.63 -3.71
CA GLU A 258 -20.94 -13.57 -3.50
C GLU A 258 -22.12 -12.97 -2.72
N LEU A 259 -21.87 -11.94 -1.91
CA LEU A 259 -22.91 -11.29 -1.09
C LEU A 259 -23.57 -10.10 -1.80
N GLY A 260 -22.84 -9.38 -2.65
CA GLY A 260 -23.39 -8.26 -3.43
C GLY A 260 -23.41 -6.92 -2.68
N ASP A 261 -24.59 -6.39 -2.36
CA ASP A 261 -24.72 -5.10 -1.65
C ASP A 261 -24.36 -5.25 -0.17
N GLY A 262 -23.48 -4.38 0.31
CA GLY A 262 -22.99 -4.34 1.67
C GLY A 262 -21.48 -4.21 1.72
N LEU A 263 -21.01 -3.14 2.38
CA LEU A 263 -19.59 -2.91 2.61
C LEU A 263 -19.07 -3.86 3.69
N ILE A 264 -17.84 -4.37 3.50
CA ILE A 264 -17.21 -5.38 4.37
C ILE A 264 -16.36 -4.68 5.45
N PRO A 265 -16.75 -4.70 6.73
CA PRO A 265 -16.08 -3.94 7.78
C PRO A 265 -14.70 -4.50 8.17
N VAL A 266 -13.72 -3.59 8.26
CA VAL A 266 -12.42 -3.76 8.90
C VAL A 266 -12.42 -2.86 10.14
N HIS A 267 -12.63 -3.47 11.31
CA HIS A 267 -12.69 -2.74 12.58
C HIS A 267 -11.30 -2.67 13.20
N VAL A 268 -10.92 -1.49 13.67
CA VAL A 268 -9.64 -1.25 14.35
C VAL A 268 -9.92 -0.50 15.64
N LYS A 269 -9.65 -1.17 16.76
CA LYS A 269 -9.63 -0.56 18.09
C LYS A 269 -8.18 -0.41 18.56
N MET A 270 -7.84 0.78 19.04
CA MET A 270 -6.53 1.09 19.60
C MET A 270 -6.66 1.48 21.07
N THR A 271 -5.79 0.95 21.91
CA THR A 271 -5.64 1.30 23.32
C THR A 271 -4.22 1.79 23.57
N ILE A 272 -4.07 3.02 24.08
CA ILE A 272 -2.78 3.56 24.53
C ILE A 272 -2.68 3.39 26.04
N ARG A 273 -1.69 2.60 26.48
CA ARG A 273 -1.36 2.37 27.90
C ARG A 273 -0.12 3.19 28.27
N GLU A 274 0.43 2.97 29.47
CA GLU A 274 1.61 3.69 29.98
C GLU A 274 2.75 3.69 28.97
N ASP A 275 3.20 2.52 28.54
CA ASP A 275 4.41 2.33 27.74
C ASP A 275 4.23 1.48 26.48
N GLU A 276 3.00 1.09 26.16
CA GLU A 276 2.66 0.27 24.99
C GLU A 276 1.36 0.73 24.30
N ILE A 277 1.22 0.34 23.03
CA ILE A 277 -0.01 0.45 22.25
C ILE A 277 -0.55 -0.95 22.03
N PHE A 278 -1.86 -1.16 22.23
CA PHE A 278 -2.52 -2.42 21.90
C PHE A 278 -3.62 -2.18 20.85
N TYR A 279 -3.49 -2.86 19.73
CA TYR A 279 -4.51 -2.91 18.68
C TYR A 279 -5.31 -4.20 18.76
N ASP A 280 -6.62 -4.10 18.61
CA ASP A 280 -7.57 -5.20 18.56
C ASP A 280 -8.46 -5.02 17.34
N LEU A 281 -8.42 -5.99 16.42
CA LEU A 281 -9.24 -5.97 15.19
C LEU A 281 -10.45 -6.91 15.29
N SER A 282 -10.79 -7.35 16.51
CA SER A 282 -12.05 -8.06 16.80
C SER A 282 -13.25 -7.24 16.33
N GLY A 283 -14.17 -7.87 15.61
CA GLY A 283 -15.31 -7.20 14.98
C GLY A 283 -15.11 -6.91 13.49
N SER A 284 -13.93 -7.19 12.94
CA SER A 284 -13.72 -7.30 11.50
C SER A 284 -14.54 -8.46 10.91
N HIS A 285 -14.95 -8.32 9.65
CA HIS A 285 -15.78 -9.31 8.96
C HIS A 285 -15.07 -10.68 8.85
N PRO A 286 -15.82 -11.81 8.84
CA PRO A 286 -15.28 -13.09 8.38
C PRO A 286 -14.56 -12.96 7.04
N ALA A 287 -13.62 -13.86 6.76
CA ALA A 287 -12.96 -13.90 5.46
C ALA A 287 -14.00 -13.97 4.31
N ILE A 288 -13.74 -13.23 3.25
CA ILE A 288 -14.65 -13.05 2.10
C ILE A 288 -14.27 -13.96 0.93
N SER A 289 -15.20 -14.15 0.00
CA SER A 289 -15.11 -15.15 -1.08
C SER A 289 -14.17 -14.79 -2.24
N CYS A 290 -13.20 -13.91 -2.03
CA CYS A 290 -12.21 -13.48 -3.02
C CYS A 290 -10.87 -13.18 -2.34
N PHE A 291 -9.82 -12.92 -3.14
CA PHE A 291 -8.47 -12.74 -2.63
C PHE A 291 -8.17 -11.46 -1.83
N LEU A 292 -9.16 -10.60 -1.54
CA LEU A 292 -8.96 -9.29 -0.86
C LEU A 292 -8.74 -9.43 0.66
N ASN A 293 -8.76 -10.67 1.16
CA ASN A 293 -8.37 -11.00 2.53
C ASN A 293 -6.86 -10.76 2.75
N ALA A 294 -6.47 -10.53 4.00
CA ALA A 294 -5.07 -10.52 4.43
C ALA A 294 -4.74 -11.78 5.25
N GLY A 295 -3.52 -12.29 5.06
CA GLY A 295 -2.89 -13.17 6.03
C GLY A 295 -2.39 -12.40 7.26
N PHE A 296 -2.00 -13.12 8.31
CA PHE A 296 -1.50 -12.52 9.55
C PHE A 296 -0.39 -11.49 9.32
N GLY A 297 0.61 -11.82 8.49
CA GLY A 297 1.78 -10.97 8.26
C GLY A 297 1.43 -9.62 7.64
N SER A 298 0.59 -9.60 6.60
CA SER A 298 0.22 -8.35 5.94
C SER A 298 -0.63 -7.45 6.85
N ALA A 299 -1.65 -7.98 7.53
CA ALA A 299 -2.45 -7.19 8.47
C ALA A 299 -1.61 -6.61 9.63
N LEU A 300 -0.68 -7.41 10.17
CA LEU A 300 0.29 -6.97 11.17
C LEU A 300 1.12 -5.78 10.66
N SER A 301 1.62 -5.86 9.43
CA SER A 301 2.38 -4.77 8.82
C SER A 301 1.53 -3.53 8.57
N GLY A 302 0.24 -3.67 8.26
CA GLY A 302 -0.68 -2.54 8.09
C GLY A 302 -0.77 -1.68 9.36
N ILE A 303 -0.84 -2.33 10.53
CA ILE A 303 -0.84 -1.63 11.83
C ILE A 303 0.51 -0.97 12.09
N TYR A 304 1.62 -1.68 11.89
CA TYR A 304 2.95 -1.10 12.14
C TYR A 304 3.25 0.08 11.23
N ALA A 305 2.99 -0.05 9.92
CA ALA A 305 3.17 1.01 8.94
C ALA A 305 2.25 2.20 9.24
N GLY A 306 0.95 1.96 9.46
CA GLY A 306 -0.03 2.99 9.79
C GLY A 306 0.34 3.78 11.04
N THR A 307 0.82 3.09 12.08
CA THR A 307 1.33 3.71 13.32
C THR A 307 2.59 4.53 13.05
N LYS A 308 3.56 3.92 12.36
CA LYS A 308 4.88 4.51 12.09
C LYS A 308 4.80 5.84 11.32
N THR A 309 3.79 6.03 10.48
CA THR A 309 3.55 7.29 9.76
C THR A 309 3.46 8.51 10.69
N PHE A 310 2.95 8.35 11.91
CA PHE A 310 2.84 9.44 12.89
C PHE A 310 4.08 9.64 13.76
N PHE A 311 5.08 8.75 13.64
CA PHE A 311 6.36 8.80 14.34
C PHE A 311 7.54 8.73 13.36
N PRO A 312 7.68 9.68 12.43
CA PRO A 312 8.70 9.64 11.38
C PRO A 312 10.13 9.55 11.92
N GLU A 313 10.39 10.10 13.10
CA GLU A 313 11.70 10.13 13.76
C GLU A 313 12.16 8.78 14.34
N ILE A 314 11.22 7.85 14.56
CA ILE A 314 11.53 6.56 15.16
C ILE A 314 11.99 5.60 14.05
N PRO A 315 13.21 5.03 14.11
CA PRO A 315 13.61 3.98 13.18
C PRO A 315 12.73 2.74 13.32
N LEU A 316 12.53 2.02 12.23
CA LEU A 316 11.58 0.92 12.19
C LEU A 316 12.33 -0.42 12.18
N ASN A 317 12.23 -1.15 13.30
CA ASN A 317 12.87 -2.43 13.49
C ASN A 317 12.15 -3.20 14.61
N SER A 318 12.68 -4.35 15.03
CA SER A 318 12.02 -5.18 16.05
C SER A 318 11.86 -4.52 17.43
N GLY A 319 12.56 -3.42 17.73
CA GLY A 319 12.28 -2.60 18.92
C GLY A 319 10.91 -1.91 18.87
N PHE A 320 10.45 -1.51 17.68
CA PHE A 320 9.13 -0.91 17.51
C PHE A 320 8.02 -1.93 17.76
N TYR A 321 8.20 -3.16 17.25
CA TYR A 321 7.25 -4.27 17.41
C TYR A 321 7.13 -4.75 18.87
N ARG A 322 8.14 -4.45 19.70
CA ARG A 322 8.06 -4.72 21.15
C ARG A 322 7.09 -3.78 21.88
N VAL A 323 6.83 -2.58 21.35
CA VAL A 323 5.94 -1.58 21.95
C VAL A 323 4.53 -1.61 21.38
N VAL A 324 4.38 -1.98 20.10
CA VAL A 324 3.09 -2.09 19.43
C VAL A 324 2.61 -3.53 19.46
N LYS A 325 1.58 -3.82 20.26
CA LYS A 325 0.96 -5.13 20.42
C LYS A 325 -0.33 -5.21 19.61
N ILE A 326 -0.62 -6.38 19.05
CA ILE A 326 -1.72 -6.54 18.09
C ILE A 326 -2.43 -7.87 18.34
N HIS A 327 -3.76 -7.85 18.33
CA HIS A 327 -4.62 -9.03 18.25
C HIS A 327 -5.36 -9.04 16.90
N LEU A 328 -5.14 -10.11 16.13
CA LEU A 328 -5.79 -10.36 14.84
C LEU A 328 -6.65 -11.63 14.94
N PRO A 329 -7.99 -11.53 14.89
CA PRO A 329 -8.86 -12.70 15.01
C PRO A 329 -8.75 -13.62 13.79
N GLU A 330 -8.44 -14.91 13.97
CA GLU A 330 -8.41 -15.89 12.88
C GLU A 330 -9.76 -16.02 12.17
N ASN A 331 -9.74 -16.48 10.91
CA ASN A 331 -10.92 -16.66 10.04
C ASN A 331 -11.66 -15.36 9.72
N THR A 332 -10.95 -14.24 9.75
CA THR A 332 -11.47 -12.93 9.38
C THR A 332 -10.75 -12.38 8.15
N VAL A 333 -11.33 -11.34 7.55
CA VAL A 333 -10.75 -10.65 6.40
C VAL A 333 -9.35 -10.10 6.67
N VAL A 334 -8.99 -9.87 7.95
CA VAL A 334 -7.67 -9.38 8.37
C VAL A 334 -6.71 -10.48 8.86
N ASN A 335 -7.16 -11.73 8.96
CA ASN A 335 -6.31 -12.88 9.32
C ASN A 335 -6.94 -14.17 8.80
N ALA A 336 -6.89 -14.34 7.49
CA ALA A 336 -7.39 -15.50 6.79
C ALA A 336 -6.36 -16.64 6.85
N PRO A 337 -6.73 -17.82 7.39
CA PRO A 337 -5.84 -18.98 7.41
C PRO A 337 -5.83 -19.69 6.05
N SER A 338 -4.83 -20.55 5.86
CA SER A 338 -4.81 -21.45 4.71
C SER A 338 -6.05 -22.38 4.74
N PRO A 339 -6.74 -22.61 3.61
CA PRO A 339 -6.31 -22.30 2.25
C PRO A 339 -6.89 -21.01 1.63
N ILE A 340 -7.48 -20.09 2.39
CA ILE A 340 -8.23 -18.93 1.86
C ILE A 340 -7.36 -17.99 1.01
N ALA A 341 -7.87 -17.52 -0.13
CA ALA A 341 -7.13 -16.60 -1.01
C ALA A 341 -6.80 -15.24 -0.36
N VAL A 342 -5.57 -14.72 -0.59
CA VAL A 342 -5.02 -13.50 0.07
C VAL A 342 -4.16 -12.57 -0.82
N SER A 343 -4.00 -12.84 -2.13
CA SER A 343 -3.09 -12.07 -2.99
C SER A 343 -3.49 -10.62 -3.21
N GLY A 344 -4.79 -10.31 -3.12
CA GLY A 344 -5.36 -8.97 -3.27
C GLY A 344 -5.40 -8.15 -1.98
N TYR A 345 -4.73 -8.60 -0.91
CA TYR A 345 -4.75 -7.96 0.41
C TYR A 345 -4.38 -6.46 0.39
N CYS A 346 -3.56 -6.03 -0.57
CA CYS A 346 -3.07 -4.66 -0.73
C CYS A 346 -4.23 -3.67 -0.92
N SER A 347 -5.03 -3.84 -1.97
CA SER A 347 -6.23 -3.04 -2.26
C SER A 347 -7.34 -3.30 -1.22
N GLY A 348 -7.38 -4.51 -0.68
CA GLY A 348 -8.30 -4.95 0.36
C GLY A 348 -7.85 -4.52 1.76
N SER A 349 -7.66 -5.52 2.64
CA SER A 349 -7.54 -5.32 4.09
C SER A 349 -6.39 -4.44 4.55
N PHE A 350 -5.21 -4.52 3.93
CA PHE A 350 -4.01 -3.83 4.41
C PHE A 350 -4.19 -2.32 4.41
N GLU A 351 -4.66 -1.75 3.31
CA GLU A 351 -4.85 -0.31 3.22
C GLU A 351 -6.05 0.15 4.05
N LYS A 352 -7.01 -0.74 4.34
CA LYS A 352 -8.09 -0.41 5.28
C LYS A 352 -7.57 -0.22 6.70
N ILE A 353 -6.69 -1.12 7.11
CA ILE A 353 -5.99 -1.05 8.39
C ILE A 353 -5.15 0.24 8.45
N MET A 354 -4.41 0.57 7.39
CA MET A 354 -3.60 1.79 7.35
C MET A 354 -4.44 3.06 7.46
N ASN A 355 -5.48 3.22 6.65
CA ASN A 355 -6.31 4.42 6.69
C ASN A 355 -7.14 4.52 7.99
N ALA A 356 -7.53 3.39 8.58
CA ALA A 356 -8.09 3.36 9.94
C ALA A 356 -7.07 3.87 10.98
N CYS A 357 -5.80 3.45 10.89
CA CYS A 357 -4.74 4.00 11.75
C CYS A 357 -4.60 5.51 11.56
N PHE A 358 -4.67 6.01 10.33
CA PHE A 358 -4.57 7.45 10.05
C PHE A 358 -5.69 8.25 10.71
N GLU A 359 -6.93 7.78 10.65
CA GLU A 359 -8.04 8.43 11.34
C GLU A 359 -7.87 8.40 12.87
N LEU A 360 -7.48 7.26 13.44
CA LEU A 360 -7.27 7.12 14.88
C LEU A 360 -6.17 8.08 15.37
N TRP A 361 -5.02 8.06 14.70
CA TRP A 361 -3.89 8.91 15.06
C TRP A 361 -4.15 10.39 14.79
N SER A 362 -4.91 10.74 13.75
CA SER A 362 -5.32 12.13 13.51
C SER A 362 -6.19 12.70 14.63
N ASN A 363 -6.98 11.87 15.32
CA ASN A 363 -7.74 12.28 16.49
C ASN A 363 -6.86 12.46 17.76
N ILE A 364 -5.75 11.74 17.85
CA ILE A 364 -4.86 11.72 19.03
C ILE A 364 -3.73 12.76 18.90
N MET A 365 -3.25 12.97 17.67
CA MET A 365 -2.23 13.93 17.28
C MET A 365 -2.77 14.86 16.19
N PRO A 366 -3.72 15.76 16.51
CA PRO A 366 -4.34 16.64 15.51
C PRO A 366 -3.32 17.49 14.74
N GLU A 367 -2.19 17.82 15.34
CA GLU A 367 -1.08 18.54 14.71
C GLU A 367 -0.35 17.76 13.61
N ARG A 368 -0.65 16.47 13.45
CA ARG A 368 -0.19 15.60 12.36
C ARG A 368 -1.33 14.99 11.56
N ALA A 369 -2.55 15.52 11.70
CA ALA A 369 -3.72 14.92 11.09
C ALA A 369 -3.59 14.83 9.56
N ILE A 370 -4.00 13.67 9.03
CA ILE A 370 -4.10 13.36 7.61
C ILE A 370 -5.40 12.59 7.35
N ALA A 371 -6.14 12.98 6.32
CA ALA A 371 -7.34 12.27 5.90
C ALA A 371 -7.01 10.93 5.21
N CYS A 372 -8.04 10.19 4.77
CA CYS A 372 -7.84 8.96 4.00
C CYS A 372 -7.03 9.25 2.73
N SER A 373 -6.03 8.42 2.46
CA SER A 373 -5.23 8.48 1.23
C SER A 373 -5.73 7.45 0.23
N PHE A 374 -5.40 7.65 -1.05
CA PHE A 374 -5.75 6.72 -2.11
C PHE A 374 -5.19 5.32 -1.84
N ASN A 375 -5.89 4.34 -2.39
CA ASN A 375 -5.55 2.94 -2.29
C ASN A 375 -4.77 2.46 -3.52
N LEU A 376 -3.78 1.61 -3.30
CA LEU A 376 -3.10 0.86 -4.32
C LEU A 376 -4.08 0.00 -5.11
N GLU A 377 -3.79 -0.08 -6.39
CA GLU A 377 -4.53 -0.86 -7.37
C GLU A 377 -3.55 -1.49 -8.35
N TYR A 378 -3.91 -2.64 -8.88
CA TYR A 378 -3.11 -3.35 -9.87
C TYR A 378 -3.97 -3.72 -11.06
N LEU A 379 -3.61 -3.26 -12.26
CA LEU A 379 -4.20 -3.74 -13.51
C LEU A 379 -3.13 -4.48 -14.30
N LEU A 380 -3.44 -5.71 -14.63
CA LEU A 380 -2.50 -6.68 -15.16
C LEU A 380 -2.99 -7.13 -16.53
N ILE A 381 -2.12 -7.07 -17.53
CA ILE A 381 -2.41 -7.57 -18.88
C ILE A 381 -1.31 -8.55 -19.25
N GLY A 382 -1.70 -9.78 -19.61
CA GLY A 382 -0.76 -10.80 -20.01
C GLY A 382 -1.26 -11.59 -21.22
N GLY A 383 -0.31 -11.99 -22.06
CA GLY A 383 -0.58 -12.67 -23.32
C GLY A 383 0.69 -12.81 -24.16
N TYR A 384 0.52 -12.96 -25.47
CA TYR A 384 1.65 -13.11 -26.40
C TYR A 384 1.83 -11.83 -27.22
N ASP A 385 3.04 -11.30 -27.20
CA ASP A 385 3.45 -10.13 -27.97
C ASP A 385 3.74 -10.57 -29.41
N GLN A 386 2.99 -10.03 -30.38
CA GLN A 386 3.13 -10.33 -31.81
C GLN A 386 3.89 -9.24 -32.59
N ARG A 387 4.36 -8.19 -31.91
CA ARG A 387 5.14 -7.13 -32.56
C ARG A 387 6.41 -7.73 -33.17
N GLN A 388 6.77 -7.28 -34.37
CA GLN A 388 7.99 -7.72 -35.07
C GLN A 388 8.10 -9.25 -35.28
N ASN A 389 6.97 -9.97 -35.38
CA ASN A 389 6.92 -11.44 -35.42
C ASN A 389 7.54 -12.12 -34.18
N ASN A 390 7.54 -11.43 -33.04
CA ASN A 390 7.80 -12.04 -31.75
C ASN A 390 6.63 -12.99 -31.40
N ASN A 391 6.88 -13.97 -30.53
CA ASN A 391 5.84 -14.77 -29.89
C ASN A 391 6.18 -15.02 -28.40
N GLY A 392 6.92 -14.10 -27.80
CA GLY A 392 7.24 -14.10 -26.38
C GLY A 392 6.01 -13.76 -25.55
N TYR A 393 5.94 -14.36 -24.36
CA TYR A 393 4.94 -13.99 -23.38
C TYR A 393 5.30 -12.63 -22.78
N PHE A 394 4.34 -11.72 -22.64
CA PHE A 394 4.56 -10.44 -21.96
C PHE A 394 3.71 -10.35 -20.70
N MET A 395 4.20 -9.54 -19.75
CA MET A 395 3.46 -9.15 -18.56
C MET A 395 3.49 -7.62 -18.47
N TRP A 396 2.33 -7.01 -18.67
CA TRP A 396 2.12 -5.61 -18.36
C TRP A 396 1.55 -5.54 -16.95
N TYR A 397 2.40 -5.15 -16.00
CA TYR A 397 2.10 -5.13 -14.57
C TYR A 397 2.17 -3.69 -14.08
N ASP A 398 1.03 -3.09 -13.79
CA ASP A 398 0.94 -1.66 -13.56
C ASP A 398 0.15 -1.31 -12.30
N TRP A 399 0.68 -0.32 -11.57
CA TRP A 399 0.05 0.29 -10.41
C TRP A 399 0.03 1.81 -10.56
N MET A 400 -0.97 2.45 -9.98
CA MET A 400 -1.19 3.89 -10.15
C MET A 400 -0.60 4.73 -9.02
N ALA A 401 -0.29 5.98 -9.37
CA ALA A 401 -0.20 7.07 -8.42
C ALA A 401 -1.59 7.61 -8.09
N GLY A 402 -1.73 8.31 -6.97
CA GLY A 402 -2.99 8.92 -6.57
C GLY A 402 -2.79 9.98 -5.50
N GLY A 403 -3.89 10.44 -4.91
CA GLY A 403 -3.86 11.53 -3.94
C GLY A 403 -3.69 11.08 -2.49
N HIS A 404 -2.81 11.73 -1.73
CA HIS A 404 -2.78 11.58 -0.27
C HIS A 404 -3.88 12.42 0.39
N GLY A 405 -4.32 12.05 1.60
CA GLY A 405 -5.31 12.83 2.35
C GLY A 405 -4.87 14.26 2.64
N GLY A 406 -5.83 15.18 2.74
CA GLY A 406 -5.60 16.55 3.20
C GLY A 406 -4.97 16.55 4.60
N ARG A 407 -4.08 17.51 4.86
CA ARG A 407 -3.30 17.59 6.11
C ARG A 407 -3.67 18.84 6.90
N VAL A 408 -3.37 18.86 8.20
CA VAL A 408 -3.76 19.95 9.10
C VAL A 408 -3.26 21.34 8.71
N ASP A 409 -2.18 21.42 7.93
CA ASP A 409 -1.52 22.68 7.57
C ASP A 409 -1.37 22.91 6.05
N ARG A 410 -1.78 21.94 5.22
CA ARG A 410 -1.62 21.98 3.76
C ARG A 410 -2.46 20.92 3.06
N ASP A 411 -2.70 21.10 1.77
CA ASP A 411 -3.37 20.11 0.95
C ASP A 411 -2.59 18.79 0.86
N GLY A 412 -3.27 17.71 0.51
CA GLY A 412 -2.67 16.41 0.25
C GLY A 412 -1.72 16.45 -0.95
N ALA A 413 -0.73 15.56 -0.97
CA ALA A 413 0.14 15.43 -2.13
C ALA A 413 -0.66 14.87 -3.32
N ASN A 414 -0.67 15.62 -4.44
CA ASN A 414 -1.23 15.15 -5.71
C ASN A 414 -0.36 14.01 -6.28
N THR A 415 -0.99 13.03 -6.93
CA THR A 415 -0.35 12.08 -7.85
C THR A 415 0.97 11.47 -7.36
N THR A 416 0.97 10.95 -6.14
CA THR A 416 2.15 10.36 -5.50
C THR A 416 1.97 8.85 -5.30
N SER A 417 3.03 8.17 -4.84
CA SER A 417 2.99 6.75 -4.49
C SER A 417 1.93 6.43 -3.42
N PRO A 418 1.35 5.21 -3.47
CA PRO A 418 0.36 4.78 -2.49
C PRO A 418 0.99 4.70 -1.11
N VAL A 419 0.17 4.89 -0.07
CA VAL A 419 0.65 4.79 1.31
C VAL A 419 1.07 3.35 1.67
N PHE A 420 0.65 2.37 0.87
CA PHE A 420 1.18 1.00 0.85
C PHE A 420 2.71 0.91 0.68
N GLY A 421 3.26 1.76 -0.19
CA GLY A 421 4.65 1.68 -0.61
C GLY A 421 5.15 3.04 -1.03
N VAL A 422 5.47 3.90 -0.06
CA VAL A 422 6.00 5.25 -0.34
C VAL A 422 7.32 5.24 -1.15
N GLY A 423 8.05 4.11 -1.11
CA GLY A 423 9.25 3.86 -1.90
C GLY A 423 9.01 3.37 -3.35
N LEU A 424 7.75 3.08 -3.73
CA LEU A 424 7.40 2.70 -5.10
C LEU A 424 7.60 3.87 -6.06
N SER A 425 8.11 3.56 -7.25
CA SER A 425 8.17 4.51 -8.36
C SER A 425 6.91 4.42 -9.22
N VAL A 426 6.47 5.56 -9.76
CA VAL A 426 5.51 5.56 -10.87
C VAL A 426 6.24 5.07 -12.11
N GLN A 427 5.66 4.07 -12.76
CA GLN A 427 6.31 3.38 -13.85
C GLN A 427 6.33 4.25 -15.13
N PRO A 428 7.48 4.38 -15.83
CA PRO A 428 7.57 5.21 -17.01
C PRO A 428 6.79 4.60 -18.19
N CYS A 429 5.94 5.40 -18.84
CA CYS A 429 5.11 4.99 -19.96
C CYS A 429 5.92 4.38 -21.11
N GLU A 430 7.00 5.03 -21.56
CA GLU A 430 7.87 4.51 -22.62
C GLU A 430 8.53 3.17 -22.24
N GLY A 431 8.79 2.95 -20.94
CA GLY A 431 9.32 1.68 -20.44
C GLY A 431 8.29 0.54 -20.60
N GLN A 432 7.05 0.78 -20.19
CA GLN A 432 5.93 -0.16 -20.38
C GLN A 432 5.68 -0.46 -21.86
N GLU A 433 5.65 0.57 -22.71
CA GLU A 433 5.43 0.44 -24.16
C GLU A 433 6.56 -0.32 -24.85
N ARG A 434 7.80 -0.18 -24.37
CA ARG A 434 8.91 -0.96 -24.89
C ARG A 434 8.74 -2.44 -24.60
N LEU A 435 8.34 -2.78 -23.38
CA LEU A 435 8.28 -4.16 -22.89
C LEU A 435 6.99 -4.90 -23.25
N SER A 436 5.95 -4.19 -23.66
CA SER A 436 4.63 -4.76 -23.92
C SER A 436 3.94 -4.14 -25.14
N PRO A 437 3.01 -4.86 -25.78
CA PRO A 437 2.20 -4.36 -26.89
C PRO A 437 1.02 -3.47 -26.44
N VAL A 438 1.19 -2.70 -25.36
CA VAL A 438 0.21 -1.75 -24.81
C VAL A 438 0.74 -0.33 -24.97
N LEU A 439 0.09 0.47 -25.81
CA LEU A 439 0.44 1.88 -26.02
C LEU A 439 -0.29 2.76 -25.01
N THR A 440 0.40 3.67 -24.31
CA THR A 440 -0.26 4.60 -23.38
C THR A 440 -1.07 5.62 -24.18
N THR A 441 -2.38 5.68 -23.95
CA THR A 441 -3.26 6.66 -24.61
C THR A 441 -3.47 7.90 -23.76
N LYS A 442 -3.30 7.78 -22.44
CA LYS A 442 -3.60 8.83 -21.47
C LYS A 442 -2.82 8.63 -20.18
N HIS A 443 -2.34 9.73 -19.58
CA HIS A 443 -1.80 9.76 -18.22
C HIS A 443 -1.83 11.22 -17.71
N GLU A 444 -2.94 11.63 -17.10
CA GLU A 444 -3.17 13.03 -16.69
C GLU A 444 -3.87 13.13 -15.33
N ILE A 445 -3.72 14.29 -14.67
CA ILE A 445 -4.46 14.60 -13.44
C ILE A 445 -5.95 14.69 -13.74
N ILE A 446 -6.77 14.12 -12.87
CA ILE A 446 -8.23 14.21 -12.98
C ILE A 446 -8.70 15.45 -12.20
N THR A 447 -9.23 16.45 -12.88
CA THR A 447 -9.93 17.59 -12.27
C THR A 447 -11.05 17.08 -11.35
N ASP A 448 -11.21 17.71 -10.18
CA ASP A 448 -12.20 17.38 -9.14
C ASP A 448 -12.02 16.03 -8.45
N SER A 449 -10.94 15.28 -8.75
CA SER A 449 -10.72 13.95 -8.16
C SER A 449 -10.44 13.96 -6.66
N ALA A 450 -9.86 15.05 -6.15
CA ALA A 450 -9.53 15.21 -4.75
C ALA A 450 -10.77 15.46 -3.88
N GLY A 451 -10.74 14.94 -2.65
CA GLY A 451 -11.74 15.22 -1.64
C GLY A 451 -11.71 16.68 -1.18
N PRO A 452 -12.83 17.42 -1.26
CA PRO A 452 -12.89 18.79 -0.77
C PRO A 452 -12.70 18.89 0.74
N GLY A 453 -11.99 19.90 1.20
CA GLY A 453 -11.84 20.22 2.61
C GLY A 453 -11.31 21.62 2.80
N LYS A 454 -11.19 22.08 4.05
CA LYS A 454 -10.37 23.27 4.35
C LYS A 454 -8.98 23.11 3.73
N TYR A 455 -8.44 21.91 3.90
CA TYR A 455 -7.31 21.40 3.14
C TYR A 455 -7.81 20.27 2.23
N ARG A 456 -7.62 20.44 0.93
CA ARG A 456 -8.04 19.52 -0.11
C ARG A 456 -7.18 18.25 -0.03
N GLY A 457 -7.74 17.09 -0.38
CA GLY A 457 -6.93 15.92 -0.66
C GLY A 457 -6.02 16.13 -1.88
N GLY A 458 -5.07 15.23 -2.12
CA GLY A 458 -4.35 15.20 -3.39
C GLY A 458 -5.25 14.74 -4.54
N CYS A 459 -4.98 15.19 -5.76
CA CYS A 459 -5.65 14.70 -6.96
C CYS A 459 -5.14 13.31 -7.36
N GLY A 460 -6.03 12.52 -7.95
CA GLY A 460 -5.69 11.29 -8.66
C GLY A 460 -5.35 11.57 -10.14
N VAL A 461 -4.91 10.52 -10.82
CA VAL A 461 -4.66 10.48 -12.28
C VAL A 461 -5.55 9.48 -12.99
N GLU A 462 -5.83 9.74 -14.26
CA GLU A 462 -6.41 8.77 -15.19
C GLU A 462 -5.33 8.24 -16.11
N LYS A 463 -5.28 6.92 -16.27
CA LYS A 463 -4.36 6.25 -17.18
C LYS A 463 -5.13 5.36 -18.14
N GLY A 464 -4.71 5.38 -19.40
CA GLY A 464 -5.31 4.56 -20.44
C GLY A 464 -4.29 3.84 -21.31
N GLY A 465 -4.73 2.77 -21.96
CA GLY A 465 -3.92 1.97 -22.86
C GLY A 465 -4.68 1.52 -24.11
N LEU A 466 -3.96 1.32 -25.21
CA LEU A 466 -4.44 0.76 -26.47
C LEU A 466 -3.67 -0.53 -26.78
N LEU A 467 -4.41 -1.60 -27.03
CA LEU A 467 -3.84 -2.91 -27.36
C LEU A 467 -3.42 -2.95 -28.83
N THR A 468 -2.15 -3.24 -29.08
CA THR A 468 -1.57 -3.29 -30.44
C THR A 468 -1.50 -4.72 -30.97
N ASP A 469 -0.31 -5.24 -31.27
CA ASP A 469 -0.14 -6.57 -31.86
C ASP A 469 -0.11 -7.63 -30.74
N ILE A 470 -1.29 -8.12 -30.37
CA ILE A 470 -1.51 -9.09 -29.29
C ILE A 470 -2.16 -10.39 -29.74
N ASN A 471 -1.91 -11.48 -29.02
CA ASN A 471 -2.61 -12.75 -29.16
C ASN A 471 -2.86 -13.40 -27.79
N ASN A 472 -4.00 -14.10 -27.64
CA ASN A 472 -4.44 -14.78 -26.40
C ASN A 472 -4.16 -13.95 -25.14
N THR A 473 -4.68 -12.73 -25.12
CA THR A 473 -4.39 -11.73 -24.10
C THR A 473 -5.61 -11.47 -23.24
N VAL A 474 -5.40 -11.33 -21.95
CA VAL A 474 -6.44 -11.04 -20.96
C VAL A 474 -6.02 -9.90 -20.04
N MET A 475 -7.02 -9.24 -19.48
CA MET A 475 -6.88 -8.18 -18.48
C MET A 475 -7.54 -8.60 -17.16
N SER A 476 -6.85 -8.33 -16.06
CA SER A 476 -7.35 -8.52 -14.70
C SER A 476 -7.10 -7.26 -13.88
N TYR A 477 -7.99 -6.97 -12.94
CA TYR A 477 -7.92 -5.77 -12.13
C TYR A 477 -8.23 -6.06 -10.66
N CYS A 478 -7.36 -5.55 -9.80
CA CYS A 478 -7.49 -5.60 -8.35
C CYS A 478 -7.47 -4.18 -7.80
N CYS A 479 -8.64 -3.67 -7.49
CA CYS A 479 -8.85 -2.33 -6.96
C CYS A 479 -10.01 -2.37 -5.96
N ASP A 480 -10.22 -1.26 -5.27
CA ASP A 480 -11.31 -1.05 -4.32
C ASP A 480 -11.75 0.42 -4.39
N ARG A 481 -12.46 0.97 -3.39
CA ARG A 481 -12.86 2.40 -3.34
C ARG A 481 -13.84 2.85 -4.45
N SER A 482 -14.58 1.93 -5.07
CA SER A 482 -15.77 2.26 -5.87
C SER A 482 -16.99 2.57 -5.01
N ARG A 483 -17.09 1.95 -3.82
CA ARG A 483 -18.22 2.07 -2.88
C ARG A 483 -17.78 2.67 -1.54
N SER A 484 -16.71 2.15 -0.97
CA SER A 484 -16.03 2.66 0.23
C SER A 484 -15.04 3.77 -0.16
N ILE A 485 -15.55 4.79 -0.87
CA ILE A 485 -14.76 5.86 -1.48
C ILE A 485 -13.87 6.55 -0.44
N THR A 486 -12.64 6.92 -0.82
CA THR A 486 -11.66 7.60 0.03
C THR A 486 -12.30 8.80 0.73
N TRP A 487 -12.53 8.70 2.06
CA TRP A 487 -13.30 9.69 2.81
C TRP A 487 -12.45 10.82 3.36
N GLY A 488 -13.08 11.97 3.55
CA GLY A 488 -12.53 13.04 4.37
C GLY A 488 -12.70 12.81 5.88
N ILE A 489 -12.02 13.61 6.68
CA ILE A 489 -12.16 13.64 8.14
C ILE A 489 -12.35 15.07 8.64
N MET A 490 -12.87 15.22 9.85
CA MET A 490 -13.05 16.50 10.55
C MET A 490 -13.82 17.55 9.72
N GLY A 491 -14.83 17.11 8.96
CA GLY A 491 -15.61 18.00 8.08
C GLY A 491 -15.30 17.86 6.60
N GLY A 492 -14.18 17.22 6.24
CA GLY A 492 -13.79 17.00 4.85
C GLY A 492 -14.71 16.03 4.12
N LEU A 493 -14.72 16.15 2.80
CA LEU A 493 -15.54 15.37 1.87
C LEU A 493 -14.70 14.30 1.14
N PRO A 494 -15.37 13.28 0.58
CA PRO A 494 -14.73 12.17 -0.13
C PRO A 494 -14.18 12.55 -1.51
N SER A 495 -13.21 11.78 -2.01
CA SER A 495 -12.66 11.86 -3.37
C SER A 495 -13.65 11.32 -4.43
N ILE A 496 -13.18 11.12 -5.66
CA ILE A 496 -13.90 10.33 -6.68
C ILE A 496 -13.82 8.82 -6.40
N ALA A 497 -14.77 8.07 -6.97
CA ALA A 497 -14.80 6.61 -6.99
C ALA A 497 -13.85 6.04 -8.06
N GLN A 498 -13.37 4.82 -7.85
CA GLN A 498 -12.55 4.09 -8.82
C GLN A 498 -13.38 3.14 -9.70
N GLY A 499 -12.81 2.71 -10.83
CA GLY A 499 -13.34 1.66 -11.68
C GLY A 499 -12.86 1.77 -13.13
N ALA A 500 -12.52 0.64 -13.76
CA ALA A 500 -11.99 0.63 -15.13
C ALA A 500 -13.10 0.57 -16.18
N ILE A 501 -12.84 1.21 -17.32
CA ILE A 501 -13.71 1.20 -18.50
C ILE A 501 -12.93 0.58 -19.66
N LEU A 502 -13.56 -0.40 -20.33
CA LEU A 502 -13.11 -0.95 -21.60
C LEU A 502 -13.73 -0.15 -22.74
N ASN A 503 -12.95 0.15 -23.78
CA ASN A 503 -13.33 0.87 -24.98
C ASN A 503 -14.06 2.21 -24.71
N PRO A 504 -13.50 3.09 -23.87
CA PRO A 504 -14.14 4.36 -23.52
C PRO A 504 -14.38 5.22 -24.76
N ASN A 505 -15.58 5.81 -24.84
CA ASN A 505 -16.08 6.65 -25.94
C ASN A 505 -16.13 5.94 -27.31
N GLN A 506 -16.24 4.60 -27.32
CA GLN A 506 -16.29 3.80 -28.54
C GLN A 506 -17.45 2.81 -28.52
N ALA A 507 -17.72 2.18 -29.68
CA ALA A 507 -18.69 1.10 -29.74
C ALA A 507 -18.19 -0.10 -28.92
N GLY A 508 -19.02 -0.56 -27.98
CA GLY A 508 -18.64 -1.62 -27.04
C GLY A 508 -17.96 -1.11 -25.77
N GLU A 509 -18.18 0.16 -25.41
CA GLU A 509 -17.86 0.68 -24.08
C GLU A 509 -18.50 -0.19 -22.98
N GLU A 510 -17.70 -0.57 -21.98
CA GLU A 510 -18.16 -1.38 -20.85
C GLU A 510 -17.47 -0.91 -19.55
N PHE A 511 -18.27 -0.59 -18.53
CA PHE A 511 -17.75 -0.36 -17.18
C PHE A 511 -17.49 -1.71 -16.49
N LEU A 512 -16.21 -2.05 -16.33
CA LEU A 512 -15.80 -3.33 -15.75
C LEU A 512 -15.84 -3.31 -14.21
N GLY A 513 -15.80 -2.12 -13.59
CA GLY A 513 -15.75 -1.94 -12.13
C GLY A 513 -14.32 -1.96 -11.59
N THR A 514 -14.17 -2.18 -10.28
CA THR A 514 -12.87 -2.20 -9.57
C THR A 514 -12.23 -3.57 -9.47
N ILE A 515 -13.00 -4.64 -9.65
CA ILE A 515 -12.48 -6.01 -9.59
C ILE A 515 -13.02 -6.85 -10.74
N PHE A 516 -12.12 -7.50 -11.46
CA PHE A 516 -12.43 -8.48 -12.50
C PHE A 516 -11.18 -9.29 -12.85
N SER A 517 -11.38 -10.44 -13.50
CA SER A 517 -10.28 -11.26 -13.99
C SER A 517 -10.60 -11.88 -15.33
N ASN A 518 -9.56 -12.16 -16.12
CA ASN A 518 -9.67 -12.84 -17.42
C ASN A 518 -10.60 -12.17 -18.44
N VAL A 519 -10.71 -10.84 -18.42
CA VAL A 519 -11.42 -10.13 -19.50
C VAL A 519 -10.58 -10.27 -20.77
N ALA A 520 -11.12 -10.94 -21.79
CA ALA A 520 -10.41 -11.18 -23.04
C ALA A 520 -10.23 -9.88 -23.82
N LEU A 521 -9.02 -9.67 -24.34
CA LEU A 521 -8.67 -8.49 -25.13
C LEU A 521 -8.29 -8.88 -26.55
N LYS A 522 -8.60 -8.01 -27.50
CA LYS A 522 -8.19 -8.09 -28.91
C LYS A 522 -7.45 -6.83 -29.33
N LYS A 523 -6.69 -6.94 -30.42
CA LYS A 523 -6.06 -5.80 -31.08
C LYS A 523 -7.08 -4.69 -31.34
N GLY A 524 -6.73 -3.47 -30.98
CA GLY A 524 -7.58 -2.29 -31.13
C GLY A 524 -8.50 -2.02 -29.93
N ASP A 525 -8.65 -2.94 -28.98
CA ASP A 525 -9.30 -2.59 -27.72
C ASP A 525 -8.48 -1.53 -26.97
N SER A 526 -9.17 -0.70 -26.19
CA SER A 526 -8.56 0.30 -25.33
C SER A 526 -9.17 0.26 -23.94
N PHE A 527 -8.49 0.81 -22.93
CA PHE A 527 -9.03 0.93 -21.58
C PHE A 527 -8.64 2.26 -20.96
N THR A 528 -9.41 2.68 -19.96
CA THR A 528 -9.07 3.76 -19.02
C THR A 528 -9.36 3.31 -17.59
N ARG A 529 -8.58 3.80 -16.64
CA ARG A 529 -8.86 3.64 -15.21
C ARG A 529 -8.46 4.90 -14.44
N PRO A 530 -9.34 5.43 -13.58
CA PRO A 530 -9.00 6.48 -12.65
C PRO A 530 -8.38 5.91 -11.39
N SER A 531 -7.40 6.63 -10.85
CA SER A 531 -7.00 6.50 -9.45
C SER A 531 -7.78 7.48 -8.59
N ALA A 532 -8.06 7.10 -7.34
CA ALA A 532 -8.70 8.01 -6.42
C ALA A 532 -7.76 9.16 -6.01
N GLY A 533 -8.37 10.31 -5.70
CA GLY A 533 -7.71 11.33 -4.89
C GLY A 533 -7.67 10.94 -3.41
N GLY A 534 -7.07 11.80 -2.59
CA GLY A 534 -7.18 11.73 -1.14
C GLY A 534 -8.48 12.36 -0.65
N GLY A 535 -8.93 12.00 0.55
CA GLY A 535 -10.03 12.68 1.23
C GLY A 535 -9.64 14.08 1.71
N GLY A 536 -10.63 14.96 1.88
CA GLY A 536 -10.40 16.30 2.42
C GLY A 536 -10.24 16.31 3.94
N LEU A 537 -9.61 17.34 4.48
CA LEU A 537 -9.53 17.61 5.91
C LEU A 537 -10.16 18.98 6.23
N GLY A 538 -11.07 19.01 7.21
CA GLY A 538 -11.77 20.24 7.58
C GLY A 538 -12.97 20.57 6.69
N ASP A 539 -13.88 21.42 7.15
CA ASP A 539 -15.04 21.87 6.37
C ASP A 539 -14.60 22.61 5.09
N PRO A 540 -15.01 22.17 3.88
CA PRO A 540 -14.71 22.85 2.62
C PRO A 540 -15.09 24.33 2.59
N LEU A 541 -16.14 24.73 3.32
CA LEU A 541 -16.59 26.12 3.36
C LEU A 541 -15.68 27.05 4.18
N GLU A 542 -14.68 26.48 4.87
CA GLU A 542 -13.61 27.21 5.56
C GLU A 542 -12.34 27.39 4.73
N ARG A 543 -12.25 26.75 3.55
CA ARG A 543 -11.10 26.92 2.66
C ARG A 543 -10.95 28.38 2.25
N ASP A 544 -9.71 28.86 2.17
CA ASP A 544 -9.41 30.19 1.64
C ASP A 544 -9.91 30.29 0.19
N VAL A 545 -10.66 31.34 -0.11
CA VAL A 545 -11.22 31.57 -1.46
C VAL A 545 -10.13 31.74 -2.50
N ASN A 546 -8.97 32.27 -2.13
CA ASN A 546 -7.83 32.39 -3.04
C ASN A 546 -7.19 31.03 -3.32
N ALA A 547 -7.12 30.14 -2.32
CA ALA A 547 -6.63 28.78 -2.56
C ALA A 547 -7.56 28.00 -3.50
N VAL A 548 -8.87 28.23 -3.44
CA VAL A 548 -9.83 27.67 -4.42
C VAL A 548 -9.62 28.27 -5.81
N LEU A 549 -9.31 29.57 -5.91
CA LEU A 549 -9.00 30.21 -7.19
C LEU A 549 -7.73 29.60 -7.82
N GLU A 550 -6.66 29.42 -7.05
CA GLU A 550 -5.43 28.77 -7.52
C GLU A 550 -5.72 27.32 -7.97
N ASP A 551 -6.51 26.56 -7.20
CA ASP A 551 -6.92 25.20 -7.62
C ASP A 551 -7.70 25.19 -8.95
N VAL A 552 -8.44 26.26 -9.26
CA VAL A 552 -9.16 26.41 -10.54
C VAL A 552 -8.22 26.77 -11.68
N ILE A 553 -7.26 27.67 -11.43
CA ILE A 553 -6.22 28.03 -12.39
C ILE A 553 -5.38 26.80 -12.75
N ASP A 554 -5.01 25.99 -11.74
CA ASP A 554 -4.24 24.74 -11.92
C ASP A 554 -5.08 23.56 -12.45
N GLU A 555 -6.37 23.76 -12.74
CA GLU A 555 -7.33 22.75 -13.19
C GLU A 555 -7.48 21.54 -12.23
N TYR A 556 -7.12 21.69 -10.95
CA TYR A 556 -7.37 20.69 -9.92
C TYR A 556 -8.84 20.68 -9.50
N VAL A 557 -9.49 21.84 -9.54
CA VAL A 557 -10.91 22.03 -9.22
C VAL A 557 -11.57 22.74 -10.40
N SER A 558 -12.72 22.26 -10.86
CA SER A 558 -13.50 22.95 -11.90
C SER A 558 -14.24 24.16 -11.34
N LEU A 559 -14.61 25.12 -12.19
CA LEU A 559 -15.48 26.25 -11.82
C LEU A 559 -16.80 25.78 -11.19
N GLU A 560 -17.35 24.66 -11.68
CA GLU A 560 -18.57 24.08 -11.14
C GLU A 560 -18.35 23.59 -9.71
N ARG A 561 -17.28 22.83 -9.45
CA ARG A 561 -17.00 22.28 -8.11
C ARG A 561 -16.45 23.31 -7.14
N ALA A 562 -15.77 24.35 -7.60
CA ALA A 562 -15.46 25.53 -6.78
C ALA A 562 -16.73 26.08 -6.12
N LYS A 563 -17.82 26.18 -6.89
CA LYS A 563 -19.13 26.61 -6.39
C LYS A 563 -19.81 25.54 -5.55
N LEU A 564 -19.96 24.32 -6.06
CA LEU A 564 -20.80 23.29 -5.44
C LEU A 564 -20.21 22.69 -4.16
N ASP A 565 -18.88 22.59 -4.07
CA ASP A 565 -18.19 21.92 -2.97
C ASP A 565 -17.62 22.93 -1.95
N TYR A 566 -17.09 24.08 -2.42
CA TYR A 566 -16.47 25.11 -1.56
C TYR A 566 -17.31 26.38 -1.38
N GLY A 567 -18.41 26.51 -2.14
CA GLY A 567 -19.25 27.71 -2.15
C GLY A 567 -18.57 28.93 -2.76
N VAL A 568 -17.50 28.77 -3.53
CA VAL A 568 -16.74 29.88 -4.12
C VAL A 568 -17.19 30.07 -5.57
N VAL A 569 -17.67 31.27 -5.88
CA VAL A 569 -18.16 31.62 -7.22
C VAL A 569 -17.06 32.36 -7.95
N ILE A 570 -16.55 31.76 -9.02
CA ILE A 570 -15.46 32.30 -9.84
C ILE A 570 -16.00 32.55 -11.25
N ARG A 571 -15.61 33.68 -11.84
CA ARG A 571 -15.88 34.03 -13.23
C ARG A 571 -14.59 33.87 -14.04
N GLU A 572 -14.66 33.07 -15.09
CA GLU A 572 -13.61 33.00 -16.12
C GLU A 572 -13.70 34.25 -16.98
N ILE A 573 -12.61 35.02 -17.03
CA ILE A 573 -12.49 36.21 -17.87
C ILE A 573 -11.75 35.84 -19.15
N ASP A 574 -10.58 35.21 -19.00
CA ASP A 574 -9.75 34.70 -20.10
C ASP A 574 -8.84 33.58 -19.59
N ARG A 575 -9.11 32.34 -20.01
CA ARG A 575 -8.36 31.15 -19.58
C ARG A 575 -6.94 31.10 -20.14
N ASP A 576 -6.69 31.65 -21.34
CA ASP A 576 -5.39 31.55 -22.00
C ASP A 576 -4.29 32.34 -21.26
N ILE A 577 -4.69 33.25 -20.38
CA ILE A 577 -3.82 34.08 -19.54
C ILE A 577 -4.10 33.93 -18.04
N ASP A 578 -4.81 32.86 -17.65
CA ASP A 578 -5.18 32.56 -16.27
C ASP A 578 -5.95 33.71 -15.56
N ALA A 579 -6.76 34.46 -16.31
CA ALA A 579 -7.54 35.57 -15.78
C ALA A 579 -8.90 35.08 -15.26
N PHE A 580 -8.99 34.95 -13.93
CA PHE A 580 -10.19 34.57 -13.21
C PHE A 580 -10.52 35.59 -12.11
N GLU A 581 -11.81 35.79 -11.82
CA GLU A 581 -12.27 36.75 -10.80
C GLU A 581 -13.22 36.07 -9.81
N ILE A 582 -12.94 36.21 -8.51
CA ILE A 582 -13.83 35.74 -7.44
C ILE A 582 -15.00 36.73 -7.28
N ASP A 583 -16.22 36.26 -7.43
CA ASP A 583 -17.42 37.00 -7.02
C ASP A 583 -17.66 36.78 -5.51
N MET A 584 -17.14 37.69 -4.70
CA MET A 584 -17.26 37.60 -3.24
C MET A 584 -18.69 37.69 -2.74
N ALA A 585 -19.56 38.47 -3.40
CA ALA A 585 -20.96 38.61 -2.99
C ALA A 585 -21.73 37.31 -3.25
N ALA A 586 -21.54 36.71 -4.43
CA ALA A 586 -22.12 35.42 -4.76
C ALA A 586 -21.53 34.29 -3.89
N THR A 587 -20.23 34.31 -3.61
CA THR A 587 -19.55 33.35 -2.71
C THR A 587 -20.15 33.35 -1.30
N VAL A 588 -20.39 34.52 -0.70
CA VAL A 588 -21.04 34.63 0.61
C VAL A 588 -22.45 34.01 0.59
N LYS A 589 -23.23 34.31 -0.46
CA LYS A 589 -24.58 33.77 -0.64
C LYS A 589 -24.57 32.25 -0.83
N GLU A 590 -23.65 31.73 -1.64
CA GLU A 590 -23.53 30.30 -1.93
C GLU A 590 -23.10 29.52 -0.69
N ARG A 591 -22.06 29.98 0.04
CA ARG A 591 -21.68 29.35 1.32
C ARG A 591 -22.83 29.35 2.33
N ALA A 592 -23.61 30.42 2.41
CA ALA A 592 -24.80 30.46 3.28
C ALA A 592 -25.88 29.47 2.83
N TYR A 593 -26.09 29.32 1.52
CA TYR A 593 -27.00 28.33 0.95
C TYR A 593 -26.54 26.90 1.27
N ILE A 594 -25.27 26.57 1.05
CA ILE A 594 -24.73 25.23 1.35
C ILE A 594 -24.88 24.91 2.85
N ARG A 595 -24.48 25.83 3.75
CA ARG A 595 -24.64 25.64 5.20
C ARG A 595 -26.08 25.32 5.59
N LYS A 596 -27.05 26.05 5.04
CA LYS A 596 -28.47 25.88 5.37
C LYS A 596 -29.03 24.54 4.91
N ASN A 597 -28.53 23.98 3.81
CA ASN A 597 -29.18 22.84 3.14
C ASN A 597 -28.39 21.52 3.25
N ARG A 598 -27.06 21.53 3.48
CA ARG A 598 -26.20 20.34 3.39
C ARG A 598 -26.56 19.18 4.30
N GLN A 599 -27.15 19.47 5.46
CA GLN A 599 -27.64 18.42 6.35
C GLN A 599 -28.87 17.71 5.78
N GLN A 600 -29.79 18.46 5.15
CA GLN A 600 -31.02 17.90 4.60
C GLN A 600 -30.74 17.04 3.35
N TRP A 601 -29.73 17.38 2.56
CA TRP A 601 -29.33 16.59 1.38
C TRP A 601 -28.95 15.14 1.75
N LEU A 602 -28.28 14.94 2.88
CA LEU A 602 -27.93 13.59 3.37
C LEU A 602 -29.15 12.77 3.83
N GLU A 603 -30.31 13.40 4.01
CA GLU A 603 -31.56 12.74 4.40
C GLU A 603 -32.49 12.50 3.20
N THR A 604 -32.12 12.94 1.99
CA THR A 604 -32.88 12.65 0.76
C THR A 604 -33.00 11.13 0.55
N ASP A 605 -34.18 10.68 0.13
CA ASP A 605 -34.43 9.27 -0.20
C ASP A 605 -33.43 8.80 -1.27
N PRO A 606 -32.63 7.74 -1.01
CA PRO A 606 -31.67 7.25 -1.99
C PRO A 606 -32.29 6.92 -3.37
N TYR A 607 -33.55 6.50 -3.43
CA TYR A 607 -34.24 6.24 -4.70
C TYR A 607 -34.60 7.51 -5.48
N GLU A 608 -34.82 8.62 -4.78
CA GLU A 608 -34.99 9.92 -5.42
C GLU A 608 -33.66 10.42 -5.99
N VAL A 609 -32.56 10.18 -5.29
CA VAL A 609 -31.20 10.51 -5.79
C VAL A 609 -30.86 9.67 -7.02
N GLU A 610 -31.20 8.37 -7.01
CA GLU A 610 -31.10 7.50 -8.19
C GLU A 610 -31.89 8.06 -9.37
N ARG A 611 -33.15 8.48 -9.15
CA ARG A 611 -33.97 9.12 -10.18
C ARG A 611 -33.28 10.37 -10.75
N MET A 612 -32.81 11.27 -9.87
CA MET A 612 -32.14 12.51 -10.26
C MET A 612 -30.87 12.23 -11.09
N TYR A 613 -30.09 11.22 -10.72
CA TYR A 613 -28.91 10.81 -11.49
C TYR A 613 -29.31 10.26 -12.87
N ASN A 614 -30.29 9.35 -12.91
CA ASN A 614 -30.76 8.73 -14.15
C ASN A 614 -31.45 9.72 -15.10
N THR A 615 -31.99 10.83 -14.59
CA THR A 615 -32.53 11.93 -15.42
C THR A 615 -31.48 12.98 -15.80
N GLY A 616 -30.25 12.89 -15.28
CA GLY A 616 -29.18 13.85 -15.52
C GLY A 616 -29.32 15.18 -14.76
N GLU A 617 -30.18 15.24 -13.74
CA GLU A 617 -30.32 16.41 -12.85
C GLU A 617 -29.09 16.62 -11.97
N ILE A 618 -28.38 15.53 -11.65
CA ILE A 618 -27.15 15.51 -10.87
C ILE A 618 -26.16 14.54 -11.49
N ASN A 619 -24.86 14.73 -11.22
CA ASN A 619 -23.83 13.80 -11.68
C ASN A 619 -23.32 12.89 -10.55
N GLN A 620 -22.39 12.00 -10.89
CA GLN A 620 -21.84 11.00 -9.97
C GLN A 620 -21.22 11.62 -8.70
N MET A 621 -20.54 12.76 -8.81
CA MET A 621 -19.93 13.41 -7.65
C MET A 621 -21.00 13.99 -6.70
N ASP A 622 -22.12 14.49 -7.21
CA ASP A 622 -23.22 14.96 -6.36
C ASP A 622 -23.86 13.79 -5.59
N VAL A 623 -24.11 12.67 -6.26
CA VAL A 623 -24.64 11.44 -5.64
C VAL A 623 -23.81 11.08 -4.40
N VAL A 624 -22.48 11.10 -4.53
CA VAL A 624 -21.53 10.73 -3.46
C VAL A 624 -21.35 11.86 -2.43
N ARG A 625 -20.89 13.05 -2.85
CA ARG A 625 -20.45 14.12 -1.92
C ARG A 625 -21.62 14.83 -1.26
N ARG A 626 -22.71 15.06 -2.00
CA ARG A 626 -23.85 15.87 -1.55
C ARG A 626 -24.92 15.02 -0.88
N TYR A 627 -25.26 13.88 -1.48
CA TYR A 627 -26.36 13.04 -1.00
C TYR A 627 -25.89 11.80 -0.23
N GLY A 628 -24.60 11.48 -0.27
CA GLY A 628 -24.04 10.34 0.44
C GLY A 628 -24.64 9.01 -0.02
N VAL A 629 -24.92 8.86 -1.31
CA VAL A 629 -25.52 7.66 -1.89
C VAL A 629 -24.46 6.86 -2.63
N ILE A 630 -24.51 5.54 -2.49
CA ILE A 630 -23.65 4.61 -3.22
C ILE A 630 -24.51 3.88 -4.25
N MET A 631 -24.01 3.85 -5.49
CA MET A 631 -24.67 3.24 -6.63
C MET A 631 -23.84 2.08 -7.18
N ASP A 632 -24.52 1.12 -7.77
CA ASP A 632 -23.93 0.21 -8.75
C ASP A 632 -23.99 0.87 -10.13
N TYR A 633 -22.86 1.38 -10.61
CA TYR A 633 -22.77 2.05 -11.90
C TYR A 633 -22.85 1.09 -13.11
N LYS A 634 -22.85 -0.24 -12.90
CA LYS A 634 -23.17 -1.18 -13.99
C LYS A 634 -24.66 -1.20 -14.29
N THR A 635 -25.49 -1.05 -13.26
CA THR A 635 -26.95 -1.10 -13.36
C THR A 635 -27.62 0.27 -13.22
N ASN A 636 -26.85 1.28 -12.79
CA ASN A 636 -27.32 2.60 -12.38
C ASN A 636 -28.43 2.53 -11.31
N GLN A 637 -28.28 1.60 -10.38
CA GLN A 637 -29.20 1.39 -9.26
C GLN A 637 -28.52 1.69 -7.92
N VAL A 638 -29.31 2.15 -6.96
CA VAL A 638 -28.85 2.40 -5.61
C VAL A 638 -28.53 1.11 -4.88
N LEU A 639 -27.47 1.15 -4.08
CA LEU A 639 -27.07 0.09 -3.16
C LEU A 639 -27.52 0.49 -1.75
N PRO A 640 -28.73 0.09 -1.29
CA PRO A 640 -29.33 0.61 -0.06
C PRO A 640 -28.54 0.26 1.21
N ILE A 641 -27.93 -0.92 1.29
CA ILE A 641 -27.13 -1.34 2.46
C ILE A 641 -25.84 -0.55 2.50
N SER A 642 -25.11 -0.51 1.38
CA SER A 642 -23.87 0.26 1.24
C SER A 642 -24.12 1.75 1.49
N THR A 643 -25.21 2.32 0.97
CA THR A 643 -25.61 3.72 1.20
C THR A 643 -25.84 4.00 2.68
N LYS A 644 -26.50 3.10 3.42
CA LYS A 644 -26.71 3.28 4.86
C LYS A 644 -25.38 3.30 5.64
N GLN A 645 -24.47 2.37 5.31
CA GLN A 645 -23.13 2.33 5.93
C GLN A 645 -22.32 3.59 5.58
N TYR A 646 -22.35 4.01 4.31
CA TYR A 646 -21.67 5.20 3.83
C TYR A 646 -22.18 6.49 4.49
N ARG A 647 -23.51 6.66 4.59
CA ARG A 647 -24.11 7.80 5.32
C ARG A 647 -23.73 7.80 6.80
N THR A 648 -23.61 6.63 7.42
CA THR A 648 -23.16 6.53 8.82
C THR A 648 -21.72 7.04 8.96
N SER A 649 -20.83 6.65 8.04
CA SER A 649 -19.46 7.17 7.94
C SER A 649 -19.42 8.70 7.73
N MET A 650 -20.16 9.21 6.74
CA MET A 650 -20.24 10.66 6.44
C MET A 650 -20.79 11.46 7.63
N LYS A 651 -21.77 10.92 8.35
CA LYS A 651 -22.32 11.55 9.55
C LYS A 651 -21.26 11.68 10.66
N LYS A 652 -20.45 10.64 10.86
CA LYS A 652 -19.35 10.63 11.85
C LYS A 652 -18.20 11.56 11.45
N ARG A 653 -17.76 11.51 10.18
CA ARG A 653 -16.49 12.10 9.74
C ARG A 653 -16.63 13.52 9.19
N SER A 654 -17.77 13.84 8.59
CA SER A 654 -18.01 15.13 7.93
C SER A 654 -19.07 15.94 8.67
N LEU A 655 -20.31 15.43 8.74
CA LEU A 655 -21.44 16.19 9.30
C LEU A 655 -21.22 16.61 10.76
N ALA A 656 -20.59 15.77 11.58
CA ALA A 656 -20.32 16.08 12.99
C ALA A 656 -19.43 17.32 13.21
N TYR A 657 -18.74 17.80 12.17
CA TYR A 657 -17.82 18.93 12.21
C TYR A 657 -18.33 20.15 11.42
N TRP A 658 -19.52 20.05 10.84
CA TRP A 658 -20.16 21.13 10.11
C TRP A 658 -20.90 22.04 11.09
N MET A 659 -20.52 23.32 11.12
CA MET A 659 -21.25 24.37 11.84
C MET A 659 -22.55 24.76 11.15
#